data_AF-C5MIX6-F1
#
_entry.id   AF-C5MIX6-F1
#
_cell.length_a   1.000
_cell.length_b   1.000
_cell.length_c   1.000
_cell.angle_alpha   90.00
_cell.angle_beta   90.00
_cell.angle_gamma   90.00
#
_symmetry.space_group_name_H-M   'P 1'
#
loop_
_entity.id
_entity.type
_entity.pdbx_description
1 polymer ?
#
loop_
_entity_poly.entity_id
_entity_poly.type
_entity_poly.pdbx_seq_one_letter_code
_entity_poly.pdbx_strand_id
1 'polypeptide(L)'
;MEKLLELPNELVEMIFSFIPREALKFLTTVPFLANYANRSIFSSVVIDPDVKYTRPTEVFVDDYIPVIISPKELVAIAKSYGFFPKKIKFEEPYDALTLANQCPQYLKSAKIHLQIWGFDQEKKLERFIEEFKLNPFIVDTISNAPGNFGELDYDNPVLWELIKNVTSFIDTDKCYEVFNNIKSLTSLSIYCTMKTENVRLFPRQLKKLTCFCEGSNEQLPKFDNLLNLESLFFTYRISLVVNCFPKIDISSLSKLHTLELYQSIEKDCETNLPTWVLPASLKFLHINPLQSLRKSWNEICPNLVKFYIRSVGRDWDNLSFSQVSKKEVFDIINTQRLIHLEMPTSLISDYGKRSKLIKRFQSSHPNRNLFSLPSSLETLILYPGYKSPSMHAFLDFESNRLKRLKEIQLLGVHDLNYLGTIPSSVVRAKLESVGINELLPFSFAINLVQLSLSDLMIGKAFSMSFPDSLKRLILTTSGIEKANIGASGLEYLNLERNDFRTLNDETLIIPQGLKELDLSNNKIDGVAMNLPPKLSVLKLNKNKIKFIKQVPMHLKTLECRDNELGSVLTKSNLPDSLTRLDFSANKIDDNWISTINLIELTGLKNLFLARNKLTVFDPSCLSDSLVELNLSKNRIASLTNSFQKLKNLNSINLSLNKLQGYFSNKRENKEDVFGENIRTIDVICNRLTRHDIIGLFTEISKKDKFERLDVEEELIPPLLKEADSRQRKMRRLD
;
A
#
# COMPACT_ATOMS: atom_id res chain seq x y z
N MET A 1 -7.69 1.71 -26.23
CA MET A 1 -8.04 3.00 -25.59
C MET A 1 -9.31 3.57 -26.18
N GLU A 2 -9.45 3.66 -27.51
CA GLU A 2 -10.69 4.12 -28.18
C GLU A 2 -11.95 3.35 -27.72
N LYS A 3 -11.87 2.00 -27.66
CA LYS A 3 -12.97 1.16 -27.15
C LYS A 3 -13.41 1.41 -25.70
N LEU A 4 -12.55 1.98 -24.85
CA LEU A 4 -12.91 2.27 -23.45
C LEU A 4 -13.72 3.57 -23.35
N LEU A 5 -13.48 4.52 -24.26
CA LEU A 5 -14.18 5.80 -24.34
C LEU A 5 -15.57 5.67 -25.00
N GLU A 6 -15.82 4.56 -25.67
CA GLU A 6 -17.14 4.20 -26.22
C GLU A 6 -18.10 3.65 -25.14
N LEU A 7 -17.59 3.32 -23.95
CA LEU A 7 -18.41 2.82 -22.85
C LEU A 7 -19.10 3.97 -22.08
N PRO A 8 -20.34 3.77 -21.61
CA PRO A 8 -20.97 4.67 -20.65
C PRO A 8 -20.08 4.95 -19.43
N ASN A 9 -20.07 6.19 -18.95
CA ASN A 9 -19.23 6.62 -17.81
C ASN A 9 -19.39 5.73 -16.57
N GLU A 10 -20.60 5.21 -16.32
CA GLU A 10 -20.90 4.30 -15.21
C GLU A 10 -20.13 2.97 -15.32
N LEU A 11 -20.00 2.43 -16.54
CA LEU A 11 -19.23 1.21 -16.77
C LEU A 11 -17.73 1.47 -16.65
N VAL A 12 -17.25 2.64 -17.07
CA VAL A 12 -15.86 3.03 -16.88
C VAL A 12 -15.54 3.19 -15.40
N GLU A 13 -16.38 3.87 -14.62
CA GLU A 13 -16.22 3.99 -13.17
C GLU A 13 -16.27 2.63 -12.46
N MET A 14 -17.15 1.72 -12.93
CA MET A 14 -17.19 0.35 -12.44
C MET A 14 -15.88 -0.39 -12.72
N ILE A 15 -15.34 -0.32 -13.94
CA ILE A 15 -14.05 -0.92 -14.29
C ILE A 15 -12.94 -0.40 -13.38
N PHE A 16 -12.86 0.93 -13.19
CA PHE A 16 -11.85 1.57 -12.34
C PHE A 16 -11.98 1.21 -10.86
N SER A 17 -13.16 0.78 -10.39
CA SER A 17 -13.35 0.28 -9.02
C SER A 17 -12.72 -1.10 -8.77
N PHE A 18 -12.43 -1.87 -9.83
CA PHE A 18 -11.77 -3.17 -9.75
C PHE A 18 -10.25 -3.10 -9.92
N ILE A 19 -9.69 -1.93 -10.29
CA ILE A 19 -8.25 -1.76 -10.46
C ILE A 19 -7.62 -1.52 -9.08
N PRO A 20 -6.56 -2.27 -8.69
CA PRO A 20 -5.85 -2.01 -7.43
C PRO A 20 -5.35 -0.57 -7.32
N ARG A 21 -5.42 0.03 -6.12
CA ARG A 21 -5.03 1.44 -5.89
C ARG A 21 -3.58 1.73 -6.27
N GLU A 22 -2.68 0.77 -6.09
CA GLU A 22 -1.30 0.87 -6.56
C GLU A 22 -1.23 1.06 -8.08
N ALA A 23 -1.98 0.26 -8.84
CA ALA A 23 -2.04 0.35 -10.29
C ALA A 23 -2.74 1.65 -10.75
N LEU A 24 -3.77 2.10 -10.02
CA LEU A 24 -4.45 3.36 -10.29
C LEU A 24 -3.51 4.58 -10.22
N LYS A 25 -2.47 4.57 -9.38
CA LYS A 25 -1.47 5.66 -9.34
C LYS A 25 -0.78 5.86 -10.68
N PHE A 26 -0.47 4.78 -11.40
CA PHE A 26 0.12 4.90 -12.73
C PHE A 26 -0.88 5.45 -13.75
N LEU A 27 -2.19 5.29 -13.50
CA LEU A 27 -3.24 5.80 -14.37
C LEU A 27 -3.56 7.29 -14.10
N THR A 28 -3.14 7.86 -12.97
CA THR A 28 -3.29 9.32 -12.72
C THR A 28 -2.40 10.17 -13.61
N THR A 29 -1.31 9.59 -14.15
CA THR A 29 -0.39 10.28 -15.06
C THR A 29 -0.81 10.16 -16.52
N VAL A 30 -1.83 9.35 -16.83
CA VAL A 30 -2.35 9.16 -18.19
C VAL A 30 -3.45 10.19 -18.46
N PRO A 31 -3.27 11.13 -19.41
CA PRO A 31 -4.30 12.09 -19.79
C PRO A 31 -5.62 11.36 -20.13
N PHE A 32 -6.77 11.94 -19.76
CA PHE A 32 -8.13 11.36 -19.87
C PHE A 32 -8.51 10.25 -18.87
N LEU A 33 -7.59 9.36 -18.50
CA LEU A 33 -7.84 8.36 -17.45
C LEU A 33 -7.61 8.91 -16.05
N ALA A 34 -6.83 9.99 -15.94
CA ALA A 34 -6.45 10.60 -14.67
C ALA A 34 -7.65 10.94 -13.78
N ASN A 35 -8.75 11.44 -14.36
CA ASN A 35 -9.95 11.75 -13.58
C ASN A 35 -10.59 10.49 -13.00
N TYR A 36 -10.81 9.44 -13.81
CA TYR A 36 -11.37 8.17 -13.34
C TYR A 36 -10.45 7.51 -12.30
N ALA A 37 -9.13 7.58 -12.52
CA ALA A 37 -8.13 7.08 -11.59
C ALA A 37 -8.20 7.80 -10.24
N ASN A 38 -8.18 9.14 -10.26
CA ASN A 38 -8.28 9.95 -9.04
C ASN A 38 -9.61 9.74 -8.31
N ARG A 39 -10.74 9.68 -9.02
CA ARG A 39 -12.05 9.37 -8.40
C ARG A 39 -12.03 8.02 -7.68
N SER A 40 -11.43 7.00 -8.29
CA SER A 40 -11.30 5.68 -7.67
C SER A 40 -10.32 5.70 -6.48
N ILE A 41 -9.18 6.38 -6.60
CA ILE A 41 -8.18 6.54 -5.52
C ILE A 41 -8.77 7.29 -4.31
N PHE A 42 -9.51 8.37 -4.52
CA PHE A 42 -10.09 9.17 -3.44
C PHE A 42 -11.51 8.74 -3.06
N SER A 43 -11.99 7.61 -3.60
CA SER A 43 -13.28 7.01 -3.18
C SER A 43 -13.27 6.59 -1.70
N SER A 44 -12.09 6.30 -1.14
CA SER A 44 -11.86 6.09 0.28
C SER A 44 -10.70 6.96 0.68
N VAL A 45 -10.83 7.71 1.78
CA VAL A 45 -9.79 8.62 2.27
C VAL A 45 -9.62 8.46 3.77
N VAL A 46 -8.40 8.70 4.24
CA VAL A 46 -8.11 8.92 5.67
C VAL A 46 -7.79 10.40 5.85
N ILE A 47 -8.47 11.06 6.78
CA ILE A 47 -8.13 12.40 7.24
C ILE A 47 -7.31 12.24 8.51
N ASP A 48 -6.05 12.62 8.43
CA ASP A 48 -5.09 12.57 9.52
C ASP A 48 -4.34 13.91 9.59
N PRO A 49 -4.65 14.77 10.58
CA PRO A 49 -4.06 16.10 10.70
C PRO A 49 -2.57 16.06 11.09
N ASP A 50 -2.08 14.95 11.66
CA ASP A 50 -0.72 14.79 12.18
C ASP A 50 0.29 14.37 11.11
N VAL A 51 -0.20 13.93 9.94
CA VAL A 51 0.69 13.53 8.85
C VAL A 51 1.38 14.73 8.22
N LYS A 52 2.71 14.69 8.23
CA LYS A 52 3.59 15.70 7.63
C LYS A 52 3.84 15.38 6.15
N TYR A 53 3.41 16.26 5.24
CA TYR A 53 3.65 16.09 3.82
C TYR A 53 4.62 17.11 3.24
N THR A 54 5.27 16.72 2.14
CA THR A 54 5.74 17.66 1.12
C THR A 54 4.65 18.02 0.11
N ARG A 55 3.63 17.15 -0.08
CA ARG A 55 2.48 17.29 -1.00
C ARG A 55 1.22 16.51 -0.57
N PRO A 56 0.00 16.97 -0.92
CA PRO A 56 -1.30 16.37 -0.57
C PRO A 56 -1.63 14.98 -1.16
N THR A 57 -0.68 14.27 -1.78
CA THR A 57 -0.95 13.00 -2.52
C THR A 57 0.11 11.91 -2.32
N GLU A 58 0.99 12.04 -1.32
CA GLU A 58 2.17 11.16 -1.18
C GLU A 58 2.13 10.19 0.00
N VAL A 59 1.21 10.32 0.96
CA VAL A 59 1.08 9.39 2.09
C VAL A 59 -0.14 8.52 1.91
N PHE A 60 0.07 7.23 2.08
CA PHE A 60 -0.93 6.21 1.98
C PHE A 60 -0.80 5.29 3.18
N VAL A 61 -1.93 4.87 3.75
CA VAL A 61 -1.98 3.74 4.69
C VAL A 61 -2.21 2.44 3.92
N ASP A 62 -2.38 1.33 4.64
CA ASP A 62 -2.66 -0.01 4.12
C ASP A 62 -3.59 0.01 2.89
N ASP A 63 -3.30 -0.86 1.91
CA ASP A 63 -3.97 -0.92 0.61
C ASP A 63 -3.88 0.34 -0.26
N TYR A 64 -2.90 1.22 -0.01
CA TYR A 64 -2.71 2.48 -0.74
C TYR A 64 -3.92 3.43 -0.65
N ILE A 65 -4.58 3.49 0.51
CA ILE A 65 -5.64 4.49 0.75
C ILE A 65 -4.97 5.85 0.98
N PRO A 66 -5.33 6.90 0.23
CA PRO A 66 -4.74 8.22 0.39
C PRO A 66 -5.07 8.79 1.77
N VAL A 67 -4.03 9.31 2.41
CA VAL A 67 -4.15 10.12 3.61
C VAL A 67 -4.10 11.59 3.17
N ILE A 68 -4.97 12.40 3.75
CA ILE A 68 -5.06 13.85 3.53
C ILE A 68 -5.08 14.55 4.87
N ILE A 69 -4.70 15.83 4.90
CA ILE A 69 -4.41 16.51 6.16
C ILE A 69 -5.67 17.13 6.78
N SER A 70 -6.70 17.40 5.97
CA SER A 70 -7.88 18.11 6.47
C SER A 70 -9.15 17.89 5.65
N PRO A 71 -10.33 18.09 6.27
CA PRO A 71 -11.62 18.33 5.61
C PRO A 71 -11.56 19.21 4.37
N LYS A 72 -10.81 20.29 4.49
CA LYS A 72 -10.72 21.37 3.52
C LYS A 72 -10.02 20.91 2.24
N GLU A 73 -9.04 20.04 2.38
CA GLU A 73 -8.30 19.42 1.29
C GLU A 73 -9.17 18.40 0.56
N LEU A 74 -9.91 17.57 1.32
CA LEU A 74 -10.90 16.64 0.76
C LEU A 74 -11.86 17.36 -0.18
N VAL A 75 -12.46 18.47 0.28
CA VAL A 75 -13.42 19.25 -0.49
C VAL A 75 -12.78 19.83 -1.77
N ALA A 76 -11.53 20.28 -1.70
CA ALA A 76 -10.83 20.82 -2.88
C ALA A 76 -10.56 19.74 -3.92
N ILE A 77 -10.09 18.57 -3.49
CA ILE A 77 -9.85 17.40 -4.36
C ILE A 77 -11.18 16.93 -4.96
N ALA A 78 -12.22 16.81 -4.13
CA ALA A 78 -13.54 16.38 -4.53
C ALA A 78 -14.18 17.30 -5.57
N LYS A 79 -14.05 18.63 -5.41
CA LYS A 79 -14.49 19.61 -6.40
C LYS A 79 -13.67 19.54 -7.69
N SER A 80 -12.36 19.38 -7.60
CA SER A 80 -11.46 19.37 -8.76
C SER A 80 -11.75 18.19 -9.70
N TYR A 81 -12.09 17.03 -9.13
CA TYR A 81 -12.38 15.83 -9.91
C TYR A 81 -13.88 15.51 -10.04
N GLY A 82 -14.74 16.27 -9.37
CA GLY A 82 -16.20 16.11 -9.39
C GLY A 82 -16.65 14.76 -8.85
N PHE A 83 -16.34 14.44 -7.60
CA PHE A 83 -16.80 13.21 -6.94
C PHE A 83 -17.24 13.44 -5.50
N PHE A 84 -17.91 12.42 -4.95
CA PHE A 84 -18.18 12.29 -3.53
C PHE A 84 -17.46 11.05 -3.00
N PRO A 85 -16.73 11.14 -1.88
CA PRO A 85 -16.07 9.99 -1.27
C PRO A 85 -17.12 8.98 -0.82
N LYS A 86 -16.83 7.69 -0.97
CA LYS A 86 -17.68 6.59 -0.52
C LYS A 86 -17.37 6.17 0.92
N LYS A 87 -16.14 6.44 1.40
CA LYS A 87 -15.71 6.16 2.77
C LYS A 87 -14.73 7.24 3.24
N ILE A 88 -14.90 7.72 4.47
CA ILE A 88 -13.99 8.66 5.11
C ILE A 88 -13.63 8.10 6.49
N LYS A 89 -12.35 7.91 6.77
CA LYS A 89 -11.83 7.65 8.12
C LYS A 89 -11.28 8.95 8.68
N PHE A 90 -11.67 9.30 9.90
CA PHE A 90 -11.12 10.42 10.66
C PHE A 90 -10.25 9.86 11.78
N GLU A 91 -8.95 10.13 11.73
CA GLU A 91 -8.04 9.88 12.85
C GLU A 91 -8.32 10.86 14.00
N GLU A 92 -8.72 12.09 13.66
CA GLU A 92 -9.18 13.12 14.60
C GLU A 92 -10.69 13.40 14.40
N PRO A 93 -11.57 12.95 15.31
CA PRO A 93 -13.02 13.07 15.16
C PRO A 93 -13.55 14.49 14.95
N TYR A 94 -12.93 15.53 15.53
CA TYR A 94 -13.40 16.91 15.38
C TYR A 94 -13.37 17.42 13.92
N ASP A 95 -12.56 16.80 13.06
CA ASP A 95 -12.58 17.09 11.62
C ASP A 95 -13.90 16.67 10.95
N ALA A 96 -14.60 15.66 11.49
CA ALA A 96 -15.91 15.26 11.00
C ALA A 96 -16.97 16.33 11.31
N LEU A 97 -16.92 16.94 12.51
CA LEU A 97 -17.77 18.08 12.88
C LEU A 97 -17.50 19.29 11.95
N THR A 98 -16.24 19.53 11.63
CA THR A 98 -15.85 20.58 10.69
C THR A 98 -16.48 20.36 9.31
N LEU A 99 -16.49 19.13 8.79
CA LEU A 99 -17.18 18.80 7.54
C LEU A 99 -18.70 18.94 7.66
N ALA A 100 -19.28 18.49 8.77
CA ALA A 100 -20.72 18.59 9.00
C ALA A 100 -21.20 20.05 8.98
N ASN A 101 -20.43 20.95 9.61
CA ASN A 101 -20.73 22.37 9.69
C ASN A 101 -20.53 23.09 8.35
N GLN A 102 -19.48 22.76 7.60
CA GLN A 102 -19.09 23.52 6.40
C GLN A 102 -19.65 22.94 5.09
N CYS A 103 -19.64 21.62 4.94
CA CYS A 103 -19.99 20.92 3.70
C CYS A 103 -20.62 19.54 3.98
N PRO A 104 -21.82 19.48 4.60
CA PRO A 104 -22.45 18.23 5.06
C PRO A 104 -22.73 17.21 3.95
N GLN A 105 -22.81 17.64 2.69
CA GLN A 105 -23.04 16.78 1.53
C GLN A 105 -21.97 15.69 1.35
N TYR A 106 -20.72 15.93 1.77
CA TYR A 106 -19.65 14.94 1.68
C TYR A 106 -19.76 13.85 2.75
N LEU A 107 -20.41 14.13 3.88
CA LEU A 107 -20.69 13.13 4.89
C LEU A 107 -21.90 12.28 4.51
N LYS A 108 -22.96 12.90 3.97
CA LYS A 108 -24.19 12.19 3.56
C LYS A 108 -23.99 11.12 2.48
N SER A 109 -22.92 11.26 1.69
CA SER A 109 -22.59 10.36 0.58
C SER A 109 -21.55 9.28 0.95
N ALA A 110 -20.97 9.37 2.16
CA ALA A 110 -19.85 8.54 2.58
C ALA A 110 -20.21 7.68 3.80
N LYS A 111 -19.58 6.51 3.89
CA LYS A 111 -19.51 5.77 5.14
C LYS A 111 -18.48 6.40 6.07
N ILE A 112 -18.89 6.76 7.28
CA ILE A 112 -18.05 7.51 8.22
C ILE A 112 -17.43 6.58 9.24
N HIS A 113 -16.11 6.62 9.35
CA HIS A 113 -15.33 5.91 10.36
C HIS A 113 -14.67 6.94 11.29
N LEU A 114 -15.03 6.94 12.58
CA LEU A 114 -14.40 7.76 13.61
C LEU A 114 -13.43 6.92 14.46
N GLN A 115 -12.22 7.43 14.68
CA GLN A 115 -11.29 6.90 15.66
C GLN A 115 -11.41 7.70 16.96
N ILE A 116 -11.87 7.06 18.03
CA ILE A 116 -12.20 7.75 19.30
C ILE A 116 -11.13 7.59 20.38
N TRP A 117 -9.89 7.32 19.99
CA TRP A 117 -8.77 7.16 20.91
C TRP A 117 -8.48 8.48 21.65
N GLY A 118 -8.26 8.42 22.97
CA GLY A 118 -7.97 9.59 23.81
C GLY A 118 -9.17 10.48 24.16
N PHE A 119 -10.39 10.00 23.88
CA PHE A 119 -11.65 10.68 24.24
C PHE A 119 -11.91 10.75 25.76
N ASP A 120 -11.19 9.93 26.54
CA ASP A 120 -11.19 9.89 27.99
C ASP A 120 -10.47 11.10 28.64
N GLN A 121 -9.74 11.90 27.86
CA GLN A 121 -9.02 13.08 28.34
C GLN A 121 -9.87 14.37 28.28
N GLU A 122 -9.77 15.20 29.31
CA GLU A 122 -10.18 16.63 29.31
C GLU A 122 -11.62 16.96 28.83
N LYS A 123 -12.60 16.10 29.11
CA LYS A 123 -13.99 16.26 28.65
C LYS A 123 -14.16 16.38 27.13
N LYS A 124 -13.22 15.82 26.36
CA LYS A 124 -13.25 15.87 24.89
C LYS A 124 -14.48 15.17 24.31
N LEU A 125 -14.91 14.06 24.90
CA LEU A 125 -16.11 13.35 24.47
C LEU A 125 -17.38 14.21 24.69
N GLU A 126 -17.55 14.83 25.86
CA GLU A 126 -18.73 15.66 26.15
C GLU A 126 -18.82 16.84 25.18
N ARG A 127 -17.71 17.56 24.97
CA ARG A 127 -17.64 18.67 24.01
C ARG A 127 -17.96 18.22 22.59
N PHE A 128 -17.38 17.10 22.16
CA PHE A 128 -17.65 16.53 20.84
C PHE A 128 -19.14 16.23 20.66
N ILE A 129 -19.78 15.64 21.68
CA ILE A 129 -21.20 15.29 21.61
C ILE A 129 -22.10 16.52 21.67
N GLU A 130 -21.74 17.55 22.44
CA GLU A 130 -22.45 18.84 22.42
C GLU A 130 -22.46 19.45 21.01
N GLU A 131 -21.31 19.47 20.33
CA GLU A 131 -21.22 19.97 18.95
C GLU A 131 -21.90 19.05 17.93
N PHE A 132 -21.75 17.73 18.09
CA PHE A 132 -22.40 16.74 17.23
C PHE A 132 -23.92 16.86 17.25
N LYS A 133 -24.51 17.17 18.42
CA LYS A 133 -25.95 17.41 18.56
C LYS A 133 -26.44 18.63 17.78
N LEU A 134 -25.57 19.62 17.54
CA LEU A 134 -25.93 20.81 16.76
C LEU A 134 -26.08 20.46 15.26
N ASN A 135 -25.19 19.61 14.73
CA ASN A 135 -25.21 19.18 13.32
C ASN A 135 -24.93 17.67 13.20
N PRO A 136 -25.93 16.81 13.48
CA PRO A 136 -25.72 15.37 13.53
C PRO A 136 -25.49 14.78 12.14
N PHE A 137 -24.63 13.76 12.08
CA PHE A 137 -24.36 12.95 10.90
C PHE A 137 -24.31 11.48 11.26
N ILE A 138 -24.44 10.60 10.26
CA ILE A 138 -24.41 9.15 10.49
C ILE A 138 -22.96 8.71 10.68
N VAL A 139 -22.70 8.00 11.78
CA VAL A 139 -21.43 7.32 12.04
C VAL A 139 -21.62 5.84 11.78
N ASP A 140 -20.92 5.31 10.77
CA ASP A 140 -21.04 3.90 10.38
C ASP A 140 -20.11 3.00 11.19
N THR A 141 -18.87 3.44 11.40
CA THR A 141 -17.81 2.71 12.07
C THR A 141 -17.20 3.53 13.20
N ILE A 142 -17.03 2.89 14.35
CA ILE A 142 -16.20 3.42 15.44
C ILE A 142 -15.04 2.45 15.69
N SER A 143 -13.85 2.99 15.91
CA SER A 143 -12.70 2.21 16.36
C SER A 143 -12.07 2.82 17.60
N ASN A 144 -11.87 1.97 18.62
CA ASN A 144 -10.95 2.22 19.71
C ASN A 144 -9.60 1.56 19.40
N ALA A 145 -8.49 2.28 19.56
CA ALA A 145 -7.16 1.80 19.19
C ALA A 145 -6.45 1.16 20.39
N PRO A 146 -5.56 0.17 20.19
CA PRO A 146 -4.88 -0.51 21.29
C PRO A 146 -3.85 0.41 21.97
N GLY A 147 -3.94 0.61 23.29
CA GLY A 147 -2.97 1.39 24.06
C GLY A 147 -3.16 1.31 25.58
N ASN A 148 -2.15 1.75 26.35
CA ASN A 148 -2.11 1.78 27.82
C ASN A 148 -2.94 2.92 28.46
N PHE A 149 -3.92 3.47 27.74
CA PHE A 149 -4.71 4.62 28.18
C PHE A 149 -6.16 4.17 28.33
N GLY A 150 -6.64 4.09 29.58
CA GLY A 150 -8.04 4.01 30.03
C GLY A 150 -9.00 3.06 29.30
N GLU A 151 -9.65 2.16 30.04
CA GLU A 151 -10.83 1.46 29.50
C GLU A 151 -11.94 2.47 29.17
N LEU A 152 -12.56 2.39 27.98
CA LEU A 152 -13.73 3.20 27.67
C LEU A 152 -14.88 2.83 28.62
N ASP A 153 -15.43 3.83 29.30
CA ASP A 153 -16.65 3.67 30.09
C ASP A 153 -17.87 3.56 29.16
N TYR A 154 -18.24 2.34 28.83
CA TYR A 154 -19.39 2.06 27.97
C TYR A 154 -20.75 2.29 28.65
N ASP A 155 -20.78 2.43 29.98
CA ASP A 155 -21.97 2.84 30.72
C ASP A 155 -22.17 4.36 30.68
N ASN A 156 -21.19 5.12 30.14
CA ASN A 156 -21.29 6.55 29.96
C ASN A 156 -22.44 6.87 28.96
N PRO A 157 -23.50 7.57 29.40
CA PRO A 157 -24.65 7.88 28.55
C PRO A 157 -24.29 8.80 27.38
N VAL A 158 -23.22 9.59 27.49
CA VAL A 158 -22.71 10.46 26.43
C VAL A 158 -22.03 9.64 25.33
N LEU A 159 -21.24 8.62 25.69
CA LEU A 159 -20.64 7.69 24.72
C LEU A 159 -21.73 6.86 24.03
N TRP A 160 -22.73 6.41 24.79
CA TRP A 160 -23.84 5.62 24.26
C TRP A 160 -24.57 6.32 23.11
N GLU A 161 -24.79 7.63 23.20
CA GLU A 161 -25.42 8.41 22.14
C GLU A 161 -24.69 8.32 20.79
N LEU A 162 -23.36 8.18 20.82
CA LEU A 162 -22.53 8.05 19.62
C LEU A 162 -22.58 6.64 19.04
N ILE A 163 -22.50 5.61 19.91
CA ILE A 163 -22.30 4.22 19.47
C ILE A 163 -23.61 3.49 19.16
N LYS A 164 -24.76 3.90 19.72
CA LYS A 164 -26.02 3.14 19.67
C LYS A 164 -26.56 2.81 18.27
N ASN A 165 -26.13 3.54 17.23
CA ASN A 165 -26.61 3.39 15.85
C ASN A 165 -25.52 2.95 14.85
N VAL A 166 -24.32 2.61 15.32
CA VAL A 166 -23.22 2.22 14.42
C VAL A 166 -23.50 0.85 13.79
N THR A 167 -22.96 0.65 12.58
CA THR A 167 -23.09 -0.62 11.86
C THR A 167 -21.84 -1.48 11.97
N SER A 168 -20.71 -0.88 12.34
CA SER A 168 -19.42 -1.53 12.53
C SER A 168 -18.73 -1.01 13.79
N PHE A 169 -18.11 -1.91 14.54
CA PHE A 169 -17.32 -1.54 15.72
C PHE A 169 -16.00 -2.30 15.73
N ILE A 170 -14.91 -1.61 16.07
CA ILE A 170 -13.58 -2.18 16.25
C ILE A 170 -13.14 -1.85 17.68
N ASP A 171 -12.95 -2.89 18.48
CA ASP A 171 -12.63 -2.76 19.91
C ASP A 171 -11.36 -3.54 20.28
N THR A 172 -10.67 -3.02 21.28
CA THR A 172 -9.50 -3.60 21.93
C THR A 172 -9.73 -3.81 23.42
N ASP A 173 -10.89 -3.45 23.96
CA ASP A 173 -11.25 -3.55 25.38
C ASP A 173 -12.11 -4.78 25.68
N LYS A 174 -12.25 -5.13 26.97
CA LYS A 174 -12.89 -6.38 27.42
C LYS A 174 -14.42 -6.32 27.55
N CYS A 175 -15.08 -5.34 26.96
CA CYS A 175 -16.50 -5.02 27.23
C CYS A 175 -17.45 -5.51 26.13
N TYR A 176 -17.69 -6.83 26.06
CA TYR A 176 -18.45 -7.44 24.96
C TYR A 176 -19.99 -7.40 25.12
N GLU A 177 -20.49 -7.23 26.34
CA GLU A 177 -21.93 -7.28 26.65
C GLU A 177 -22.71 -6.12 26.04
N VAL A 178 -22.08 -4.95 26.00
CA VAL A 178 -22.67 -3.70 25.51
C VAL A 178 -23.08 -3.81 24.04
N PHE A 179 -22.34 -4.58 23.24
CA PHE A 179 -22.62 -4.73 21.80
C PHE A 179 -23.95 -5.42 21.53
N ASN A 180 -24.46 -6.25 22.44
CA ASN A 180 -25.77 -6.89 22.27
C ASN A 180 -26.91 -5.86 22.25
N ASN A 181 -26.72 -4.69 22.88
CA ASN A 181 -27.70 -3.61 22.90
C ASN A 181 -27.71 -2.78 21.60
N ILE A 182 -26.70 -2.91 20.74
CA ILE A 182 -26.58 -2.15 19.48
C ILE A 182 -27.29 -2.90 18.33
N LYS A 183 -28.58 -2.62 18.14
CA LYS A 183 -29.44 -3.32 17.16
C LYS A 183 -28.99 -3.18 15.70
N SER A 184 -28.29 -2.09 15.36
CA SER A 184 -27.76 -1.80 14.02
C SER A 184 -26.44 -2.49 13.69
N LEU A 185 -25.77 -3.09 14.69
CA LEU A 185 -24.40 -3.60 14.54
C LEU A 185 -24.37 -4.84 13.63
N THR A 186 -23.67 -4.76 12.51
CA THR A 186 -23.52 -5.86 11.54
C THR A 186 -22.09 -6.37 11.41
N SER A 187 -21.09 -5.59 11.87
CA SER A 187 -19.68 -5.94 11.82
C SER A 187 -19.03 -5.66 13.16
N LEU A 188 -18.35 -6.64 13.74
CA LEU A 188 -17.66 -6.49 15.01
C LEU A 188 -16.25 -7.08 14.92
N SER A 189 -15.24 -6.30 15.29
CA SER A 189 -13.86 -6.76 15.41
C SER A 189 -13.36 -6.51 16.82
N ILE A 190 -12.99 -7.57 17.50
CA ILE A 190 -12.47 -7.56 18.86
C ILE A 190 -11.06 -8.13 18.81
N TYR A 191 -10.08 -7.36 19.28
CA TYR A 191 -8.66 -7.75 19.24
C TYR A 191 -8.06 -8.13 20.60
N CYS A 192 -8.82 -8.00 21.68
CA CYS A 192 -8.46 -8.54 22.99
C CYS A 192 -8.87 -10.00 23.12
N THR A 193 -8.13 -10.73 23.96
CA THR A 193 -8.42 -12.14 24.24
C THR A 193 -9.65 -12.25 25.14
N MET A 194 -10.59 -13.11 24.76
CA MET A 194 -11.83 -13.39 25.50
C MET A 194 -12.00 -14.88 25.80
N LYS A 195 -12.79 -15.22 26.81
CA LYS A 195 -13.20 -16.62 27.06
C LYS A 195 -14.19 -17.08 25.98
N THR A 196 -14.13 -18.37 25.61
CA THR A 196 -15.02 -18.99 24.61
C THR A 196 -16.52 -18.86 24.94
N GLU A 197 -16.90 -18.82 26.22
CA GLU A 197 -18.28 -18.65 26.66
C GLU A 197 -18.90 -17.31 26.23
N ASN A 198 -18.05 -16.28 26.11
CA ASN A 198 -18.48 -14.93 25.75
C ASN A 198 -18.89 -14.80 24.28
N VAL A 199 -18.57 -15.77 23.41
CA VAL A 199 -19.00 -15.77 22.00
C VAL A 199 -20.52 -15.74 21.88
N ARG A 200 -21.24 -16.30 22.86
CA ARG A 200 -22.71 -16.31 22.86
C ARG A 200 -23.34 -14.95 23.15
N LEU A 201 -22.57 -14.01 23.71
CA LEU A 201 -23.01 -12.66 24.07
C LEU A 201 -23.12 -11.76 22.84
N PHE A 202 -22.54 -12.16 21.71
CA PHE A 202 -22.53 -11.36 20.50
C PHE A 202 -23.92 -11.24 19.83
N PRO A 203 -24.21 -10.07 19.22
CA PRO A 203 -25.51 -9.80 18.61
C PRO A 203 -25.83 -10.73 17.44
N ARG A 204 -27.09 -11.20 17.38
CA ARG A 204 -27.58 -12.16 16.36
C ARG A 204 -27.61 -11.61 14.92
N GLN A 205 -27.65 -10.29 14.78
CA GLN A 205 -27.68 -9.57 13.51
C GLN A 205 -26.30 -9.43 12.84
N LEU A 206 -25.22 -9.86 13.52
CA LEU A 206 -23.87 -9.79 12.96
C LEU A 206 -23.76 -10.57 11.66
N LYS A 207 -23.13 -9.92 10.68
CA LYS A 207 -22.72 -10.47 9.39
C LYS A 207 -21.20 -10.70 9.33
N LYS A 208 -20.42 -9.92 10.08
CA LYS A 208 -18.96 -10.07 10.15
C LYS A 208 -18.51 -10.09 11.60
N LEU A 209 -17.64 -11.03 11.94
CA LEU A 209 -17.05 -11.15 13.26
C LEU A 209 -15.55 -11.45 13.14
N THR A 210 -14.75 -10.66 13.84
CA THR A 210 -13.34 -10.95 14.15
C THR A 210 -13.21 -11.07 15.66
N CYS A 211 -12.74 -12.20 16.19
CA CYS A 211 -12.48 -12.34 17.62
C CYS A 211 -11.35 -13.33 17.94
N PHE A 212 -10.78 -13.17 19.14
CA PHE A 212 -9.66 -13.96 19.65
C PHE A 212 -10.09 -14.60 20.97
N CYS A 213 -10.24 -15.92 20.97
CA CYS A 213 -10.71 -16.67 22.12
C CYS A 213 -9.60 -17.50 22.76
N GLU A 214 -9.66 -17.62 24.09
CA GLU A 214 -8.95 -18.62 24.88
C GLU A 214 -9.94 -19.53 25.61
N GLY A 215 -9.62 -20.80 25.75
CA GLY A 215 -10.47 -21.75 26.48
C GLY A 215 -9.86 -23.13 26.63
N SER A 216 -10.63 -24.03 27.25
CA SER A 216 -10.29 -25.44 27.42
C SER A 216 -11.16 -26.34 26.53
N ASN A 217 -10.81 -27.62 26.43
CA ASN A 217 -11.58 -28.60 25.67
C ASN A 217 -13.03 -28.82 26.16
N GLU A 218 -13.33 -28.48 27.41
CA GLU A 218 -14.67 -28.61 27.99
C GLU A 218 -15.56 -27.41 27.65
N GLN A 219 -14.95 -26.25 27.37
CA GLN A 219 -15.63 -24.98 27.11
C GLN A 219 -15.40 -24.56 25.66
N LEU A 220 -16.04 -25.25 24.73
CA LEU A 220 -15.95 -24.93 23.30
C LEU A 220 -16.79 -23.70 22.94
N PRO A 221 -16.32 -22.89 21.97
CA PRO A 221 -17.09 -21.76 21.46
C PRO A 221 -18.36 -22.26 20.76
N LYS A 222 -19.47 -21.56 20.97
CA LYS A 222 -20.76 -21.87 20.34
C LYS A 222 -21.28 -20.68 19.55
N PHE A 223 -21.56 -20.93 18.27
CA PHE A 223 -21.98 -19.92 17.31
C PHE A 223 -23.49 -19.97 17.01
N ASP A 224 -24.26 -20.73 17.79
CA ASP A 224 -25.68 -21.03 17.56
C ASP A 224 -26.55 -19.77 17.40
N ASN A 225 -26.17 -18.66 18.04
CA ASN A 225 -26.87 -17.37 17.97
C ASN A 225 -26.50 -16.51 16.74
N LEU A 226 -25.47 -16.89 15.96
CA LEU A 226 -24.83 -16.04 14.95
C LEU A 226 -25.15 -16.51 13.51
N LEU A 227 -26.38 -16.96 13.28
CA LEU A 227 -26.83 -17.56 12.00
C LEU A 227 -26.77 -16.61 10.79
N ASN A 228 -26.62 -15.30 11.02
CA ASN A 228 -26.50 -14.29 9.96
C ASN A 228 -25.06 -14.02 9.50
N LEU A 229 -24.06 -14.67 10.10
CA LEU A 229 -22.67 -14.46 9.74
C LEU A 229 -22.39 -14.84 8.29
N GLU A 230 -21.80 -13.88 7.57
CA GLU A 230 -21.30 -14.00 6.21
C GLU A 230 -19.77 -14.17 6.20
N SER A 231 -19.07 -13.62 7.21
CA SER A 231 -17.62 -13.69 7.38
C SER A 231 -17.23 -13.90 8.84
N LEU A 232 -16.31 -14.82 9.10
CA LEU A 232 -15.77 -15.08 10.44
C LEU A 232 -14.25 -15.18 10.39
N PHE A 233 -13.56 -14.32 11.15
CA PHE A 233 -12.15 -14.48 11.50
C PHE A 233 -12.10 -14.89 12.97
N PHE A 234 -11.50 -16.04 13.25
CA PHE A 234 -11.50 -16.62 14.59
C PHE A 234 -10.12 -17.16 14.93
N THR A 235 -9.52 -16.60 15.97
CA THR A 235 -8.32 -17.17 16.58
C THR A 235 -8.71 -17.89 17.86
N TYR A 236 -8.25 -19.12 18.04
CA TYR A 236 -8.53 -19.93 19.22
C TYR A 236 -7.26 -20.49 19.84
N ARG A 237 -6.98 -20.07 21.07
CA ARG A 237 -5.92 -20.61 21.92
C ARG A 237 -6.49 -21.64 22.88
N ILE A 238 -5.98 -22.86 22.83
CA ILE A 238 -6.49 -23.99 23.61
C ILE A 238 -5.49 -24.39 24.67
N SER A 239 -5.93 -24.40 25.93
CA SER A 239 -5.22 -25.08 27.03
C SER A 239 -5.79 -26.49 27.15
N LEU A 240 -4.99 -27.50 26.81
CA LEU A 240 -5.42 -28.89 26.73
C LEU A 240 -5.46 -29.57 28.12
N VAL A 241 -6.54 -30.32 28.37
CA VAL A 241 -6.62 -31.37 29.39
C VAL A 241 -6.58 -32.71 28.65
N VAL A 242 -5.77 -33.65 29.15
CA VAL A 242 -5.46 -34.95 28.50
C VAL A 242 -6.73 -35.75 28.18
N ASN A 243 -6.78 -36.39 26.99
CA ASN A 243 -7.80 -37.38 26.52
C ASN A 243 -9.16 -36.91 25.95
N CYS A 244 -9.31 -35.72 25.38
CA CYS A 244 -10.56 -35.31 24.70
C CYS A 244 -10.34 -34.91 23.22
N PHE A 245 -11.26 -35.33 22.32
CA PHE A 245 -11.32 -34.93 20.90
C PHE A 245 -12.51 -33.97 20.67
N PRO A 246 -12.39 -32.69 21.04
CA PRO A 246 -13.50 -31.75 20.90
C PRO A 246 -13.93 -31.57 19.44
N LYS A 247 -15.24 -31.43 19.23
CA LYS A 247 -15.84 -31.16 17.91
C LYS A 247 -16.52 -29.80 17.96
N ILE A 248 -16.11 -28.88 17.10
CA ILE A 248 -16.74 -27.57 16.94
C ILE A 248 -17.59 -27.61 15.68
N ASP A 249 -18.90 -27.47 15.84
CA ASP A 249 -19.85 -27.56 14.74
C ASP A 249 -20.40 -26.17 14.38
N ILE A 250 -20.04 -25.68 13.19
CA ILE A 250 -20.55 -24.43 12.62
C ILE A 250 -21.32 -24.69 11.31
N SER A 251 -21.72 -25.94 11.06
CA SER A 251 -22.44 -26.33 9.83
C SER A 251 -23.80 -25.63 9.66
N SER A 252 -24.40 -25.18 10.77
CA SER A 252 -25.65 -24.42 10.79
C SER A 252 -25.52 -23.00 10.21
N LEU A 253 -24.30 -22.46 10.09
CA LEU A 253 -24.03 -21.11 9.58
C LEU A 253 -24.12 -21.05 8.05
N SER A 254 -25.33 -21.29 7.52
CA SER A 254 -25.61 -21.41 6.08
C SER A 254 -25.36 -20.15 5.24
N LYS A 255 -25.19 -18.98 5.87
CA LYS A 255 -24.82 -17.72 5.21
C LYS A 255 -23.32 -17.46 5.21
N LEU A 256 -22.51 -18.30 5.85
CA LEU A 256 -21.09 -18.08 6.00
C LEU A 256 -20.37 -18.39 4.69
N HIS A 257 -19.73 -17.38 4.10
CA HIS A 257 -19.00 -17.50 2.84
C HIS A 257 -17.48 -17.39 3.02
N THR A 258 -17.04 -16.66 4.05
CA THR A 258 -15.62 -16.46 4.37
C THR A 258 -15.33 -16.94 5.78
N LEU A 259 -14.31 -17.78 5.91
CA LEU A 259 -13.87 -18.30 7.19
C LEU A 259 -12.35 -18.27 7.28
N GLU A 260 -11.81 -17.59 8.29
CA GLU A 260 -10.41 -17.64 8.66
C GLU A 260 -10.26 -18.20 10.07
N LEU A 261 -9.59 -19.34 10.19
CA LEU A 261 -9.43 -20.08 11.44
C LEU A 261 -7.94 -20.23 11.77
N TYR A 262 -7.53 -19.64 12.89
CA TYR A 262 -6.19 -19.79 13.43
C TYR A 262 -6.27 -20.48 14.79
N GLN A 263 -5.59 -21.60 14.93
CA GLN A 263 -5.54 -22.34 16.20
C GLN A 263 -4.12 -22.39 16.73
N SER A 264 -3.98 -22.24 18.05
CA SER A 264 -2.73 -22.44 18.78
C SER A 264 -2.97 -23.27 20.04
N ILE A 265 -1.95 -24.03 20.44
CA ILE A 265 -1.95 -24.93 21.60
C ILE A 265 -0.74 -24.54 22.45
N GLU A 266 -0.87 -24.66 23.77
CA GLU A 266 0.26 -24.52 24.69
C GLU A 266 1.27 -25.67 24.56
N LYS A 267 2.56 -25.36 24.73
CA LYS A 267 3.74 -26.13 24.28
C LYS A 267 3.83 -27.63 24.67
N ASP A 268 2.97 -28.13 25.55
CA ASP A 268 3.09 -29.47 26.14
C ASP A 268 2.04 -30.49 25.64
N CYS A 269 1.24 -30.15 24.63
CA CYS A 269 0.11 -31.00 24.23
C CYS A 269 0.01 -31.17 22.70
N GLU A 270 0.77 -32.10 22.14
CA GLU A 270 1.05 -32.16 20.70
C GLU A 270 0.05 -32.95 19.83
N THR A 271 -1.05 -33.50 20.36
CA THR A 271 -1.80 -34.56 19.63
C THR A 271 -3.33 -34.42 19.49
N ASN A 272 -4.00 -33.41 20.08
CA ASN A 272 -5.47 -33.39 20.16
C ASN A 272 -6.11 -32.06 19.73
N LEU A 273 -6.09 -31.76 18.43
CA LEU A 273 -6.78 -30.60 17.85
C LEU A 273 -8.31 -30.82 17.72
N PRO A 274 -9.15 -29.78 17.92
CA PRO A 274 -10.58 -29.89 17.67
C PRO A 274 -10.89 -30.13 16.20
N THR A 275 -11.87 -31.00 15.94
CA THR A 275 -12.40 -31.22 14.58
C THR A 275 -13.47 -30.17 14.27
N TRP A 276 -13.37 -29.50 13.13
CA TRP A 276 -14.32 -28.48 12.69
C TRP A 276 -15.30 -29.06 11.67
N VAL A 277 -16.60 -28.86 11.90
CA VAL A 277 -17.63 -29.12 10.88
C VAL A 277 -18.05 -27.81 10.25
N LEU A 278 -17.81 -27.71 8.96
CA LEU A 278 -17.95 -26.47 8.21
C LEU A 278 -19.26 -26.45 7.38
N PRO A 279 -19.81 -25.26 7.08
CA PRO A 279 -21.01 -25.14 6.25
C PRO A 279 -20.68 -25.21 4.75
N ALA A 280 -21.59 -25.81 3.97
CA ALA A 280 -21.46 -25.96 2.52
C ALA A 280 -21.49 -24.65 1.71
N SER A 281 -21.85 -23.54 2.35
CA SER A 281 -21.91 -22.19 1.77
C SER A 281 -20.53 -21.53 1.59
N LEU A 282 -19.48 -22.09 2.18
CA LEU A 282 -18.14 -21.49 2.14
C LEU A 282 -17.59 -21.36 0.71
N LYS A 283 -17.06 -20.17 0.43
CA LYS A 283 -16.36 -19.81 -0.82
C LYS A 283 -14.89 -19.50 -0.56
N PHE A 284 -14.57 -18.97 0.61
CA PHE A 284 -13.21 -18.61 1.02
C PHE A 284 -12.91 -19.26 2.35
N LEU A 285 -11.79 -19.96 2.41
CA LEU A 285 -11.36 -20.62 3.62
C LEU A 285 -9.88 -20.42 3.84
N HIS A 286 -9.53 -20.04 5.06
CA HIS A 286 -8.19 -20.05 5.59
C HIS A 286 -8.15 -20.89 6.86
N ILE A 287 -7.24 -21.87 6.93
CA ILE A 287 -7.10 -22.75 8.09
C ILE A 287 -5.63 -23.03 8.44
N ASN A 288 -5.37 -23.20 9.74
CA ASN A 288 -4.10 -23.64 10.33
C ASN A 288 -4.36 -24.70 11.43
N PRO A 289 -3.68 -25.88 11.46
CA PRO A 289 -3.37 -26.83 10.39
C PRO A 289 -4.47 -27.90 10.19
N LEU A 290 -4.27 -28.80 9.21
CA LEU A 290 -5.25 -29.74 8.61
C LEU A 290 -5.78 -30.89 9.50
N GLN A 291 -5.30 -31.07 10.74
CA GLN A 291 -5.72 -32.19 11.61
C GLN A 291 -7.22 -32.15 12.00
N SER A 292 -7.89 -31.03 11.75
CA SER A 292 -9.28 -30.78 12.15
C SER A 292 -10.35 -31.34 11.19
N LEU A 293 -9.97 -32.12 10.17
CA LEU A 293 -10.85 -32.41 9.02
C LEU A 293 -10.82 -33.90 8.63
N ARG A 294 -11.81 -34.69 9.08
CA ARG A 294 -11.89 -36.15 8.86
C ARG A 294 -12.91 -36.60 7.80
N LYS A 295 -13.29 -35.75 6.84
CA LYS A 295 -14.25 -36.11 5.77
C LYS A 295 -13.84 -35.54 4.40
N SER A 296 -14.34 -36.16 3.33
CA SER A 296 -14.15 -35.70 1.95
C SER A 296 -14.77 -34.32 1.73
N TRP A 297 -13.97 -33.31 1.44
CA TRP A 297 -14.41 -31.90 1.34
C TRP A 297 -15.37 -31.60 0.20
N ASN A 298 -15.40 -32.45 -0.83
CA ASN A 298 -16.40 -32.36 -1.89
C ASN A 298 -17.84 -32.48 -1.32
N GLU A 299 -18.02 -33.11 -0.16
CA GLU A 299 -19.29 -33.15 0.57
C GLU A 299 -19.46 -31.97 1.55
N ILE A 300 -18.37 -31.43 2.11
CA ILE A 300 -18.41 -30.43 3.19
C ILE A 300 -18.52 -29.00 2.65
N CYS A 301 -17.69 -28.62 1.67
CA CYS A 301 -17.59 -27.26 1.12
C CYS A 301 -17.53 -27.27 -0.43
N PRO A 302 -18.59 -27.73 -1.12
CA PRO A 302 -18.61 -27.88 -2.58
C PRO A 302 -18.48 -26.56 -3.36
N ASN A 303 -18.67 -25.42 -2.68
CA ASN A 303 -18.65 -24.08 -3.29
C ASN A 303 -17.32 -23.34 -3.13
N LEU A 304 -16.26 -24.01 -2.68
CA LEU A 304 -14.99 -23.36 -2.38
C LEU A 304 -14.31 -22.81 -3.64
N VAL A 305 -13.90 -21.54 -3.57
CA VAL A 305 -13.30 -20.75 -4.66
C VAL A 305 -11.84 -20.39 -4.35
N LYS A 306 -11.54 -20.06 -3.09
CA LYS A 306 -10.16 -19.85 -2.63
C LYS A 306 -9.88 -20.62 -1.35
N PHE A 307 -8.71 -21.24 -1.30
CA PHE A 307 -8.29 -22.02 -0.16
C PHE A 307 -6.86 -21.65 0.25
N TYR A 308 -6.72 -21.26 1.51
CA TYR A 308 -5.47 -20.90 2.15
C TYR A 308 -5.18 -21.92 3.25
N ILE A 309 -4.10 -22.66 3.09
CA ILE A 309 -3.58 -23.58 4.10
C ILE A 309 -2.31 -22.91 4.60
N ARG A 310 -2.34 -22.26 5.78
CA ARG A 310 -1.13 -21.66 6.39
C ARG A 310 -0.76 -22.38 7.69
N SER A 311 0.53 -22.50 7.94
CA SER A 311 1.08 -22.94 9.24
C SER A 311 1.50 -21.70 10.02
N VAL A 312 1.07 -21.54 11.27
CA VAL A 312 1.54 -20.44 12.14
C VAL A 312 2.44 -21.00 13.24
N GLY A 313 3.73 -20.65 13.20
CA GLY A 313 4.70 -20.86 14.28
C GLY A 313 5.73 -21.97 14.02
N ARG A 314 6.90 -21.84 14.68
CA ARG A 314 8.06 -22.76 14.55
C ARG A 314 7.79 -24.18 15.05
N ASP A 315 6.82 -24.36 15.95
CA ASP A 315 6.57 -25.64 16.65
C ASP A 315 5.54 -26.54 15.92
N TRP A 316 4.60 -25.96 15.18
CA TRP A 316 3.49 -26.65 14.48
C TRP A 316 3.88 -27.44 13.23
N ASP A 317 5.02 -27.03 12.74
CA ASP A 317 5.60 -27.42 11.50
C ASP A 317 6.20 -28.85 11.64
N ASN A 318 6.62 -29.23 12.86
CA ASN A 318 7.06 -30.58 13.23
C ASN A 318 5.93 -31.62 13.35
N LEU A 319 4.73 -31.19 13.70
CA LEU A 319 3.67 -32.07 14.24
C LEU A 319 2.49 -32.30 13.28
N SER A 320 2.25 -31.40 12.33
CA SER A 320 0.97 -31.35 11.61
C SER A 320 0.82 -32.35 10.44
N PHE A 321 1.89 -32.78 9.78
CA PHE A 321 1.80 -33.63 8.57
C PHE A 321 2.05 -35.12 8.77
N SER A 322 2.48 -35.56 9.96
CA SER A 322 2.73 -36.97 10.24
C SER A 322 1.45 -37.77 10.48
N GLN A 323 0.34 -37.10 10.83
CA GLN A 323 -0.93 -37.74 11.24
C GLN A 323 -2.08 -37.65 10.22
N VAL A 324 -2.03 -36.71 9.25
CA VAL A 324 -3.02 -36.62 8.15
C VAL A 324 -2.39 -37.17 6.88
N SER A 325 -3.06 -38.10 6.19
CA SER A 325 -2.50 -38.63 4.94
C SER A 325 -2.53 -37.55 3.86
N LYS A 326 -1.42 -37.36 3.13
CA LYS A 326 -1.36 -36.42 1.99
C LYS A 326 -2.47 -36.69 0.97
N LYS A 327 -2.83 -37.96 0.79
CA LYS A 327 -3.93 -38.39 -0.07
C LYS A 327 -5.26 -37.72 0.31
N GLU A 328 -5.61 -37.72 1.59
CA GLU A 328 -6.82 -37.04 2.07
C GLU A 328 -6.76 -35.54 1.70
N VAL A 329 -5.65 -34.85 1.94
CA VAL A 329 -5.51 -33.41 1.62
C VAL A 329 -5.68 -33.11 0.13
N PHE A 330 -5.28 -34.01 -0.77
CA PHE A 330 -5.44 -33.79 -2.20
C PHE A 330 -6.81 -34.22 -2.73
N ASP A 331 -7.42 -35.25 -2.16
CA ASP A 331 -8.84 -35.55 -2.39
C ASP A 331 -9.72 -34.35 -1.99
N ILE A 332 -9.27 -33.60 -0.97
CA ILE A 332 -9.90 -32.38 -0.46
C ILE A 332 -9.82 -31.21 -1.46
N ILE A 333 -8.67 -31.04 -2.11
CA ILE A 333 -8.40 -29.90 -2.98
C ILE A 333 -9.07 -30.05 -4.36
N ASN A 334 -9.44 -31.27 -4.78
CA ASN A 334 -9.93 -31.60 -6.13
C ASN A 334 -11.37 -31.11 -6.45
N THR A 335 -11.74 -29.91 -6.02
CA THR A 335 -13.01 -29.26 -6.40
C THR A 335 -12.84 -28.56 -7.76
N GLN A 336 -13.82 -28.66 -8.66
CA GLN A 336 -13.75 -28.01 -9.99
C GLN A 336 -13.95 -26.48 -9.95
N ARG A 337 -14.17 -25.90 -8.77
CA ARG A 337 -14.45 -24.46 -8.59
C ARG A 337 -13.28 -23.69 -7.97
N LEU A 338 -12.28 -24.40 -7.44
CA LEU A 338 -11.13 -23.78 -6.80
C LEU A 338 -10.26 -23.07 -7.84
N ILE A 339 -10.17 -21.75 -7.73
CA ILE A 339 -9.36 -20.90 -8.64
C ILE A 339 -8.09 -20.40 -7.97
N HIS A 340 -8.01 -20.41 -6.64
CA HIS A 340 -6.87 -19.93 -5.88
C HIS A 340 -6.51 -20.90 -4.77
N LEU A 341 -5.25 -21.33 -4.74
CA LEU A 341 -4.73 -22.24 -3.74
C LEU A 341 -3.41 -21.71 -3.19
N GLU A 342 -3.36 -21.51 -1.88
CA GLU A 342 -2.13 -21.25 -1.13
C GLU A 342 -1.86 -22.41 -0.19
N MET A 343 -0.66 -22.99 -0.27
CA MET A 343 -0.32 -24.18 0.51
C MET A 343 1.18 -24.35 0.76
N PRO A 344 1.59 -25.07 1.83
CA PRO A 344 2.99 -25.30 2.12
C PRO A 344 3.59 -26.36 1.19
N THR A 345 4.88 -26.25 0.88
CA THR A 345 5.58 -27.26 0.07
C THR A 345 5.66 -28.64 0.74
N SER A 346 5.43 -28.73 2.06
CA SER A 346 5.40 -29.98 2.82
C SER A 346 4.30 -30.95 2.36
N LEU A 347 3.22 -30.42 1.75
CA LEU A 347 2.15 -31.23 1.17
C LEU A 347 2.58 -31.97 -0.09
N ILE A 348 3.48 -31.38 -0.86
CA ILE A 348 3.98 -31.90 -2.13
C ILE A 348 5.41 -32.48 -2.02
N SER A 349 5.89 -32.71 -0.79
CA SER A 349 7.24 -33.23 -0.54
C SER A 349 7.26 -34.69 -0.09
N ASP A 350 8.43 -35.32 -0.01
CA ASP A 350 8.61 -36.67 0.55
C ASP A 350 10.00 -36.84 1.19
N TYR A 351 10.13 -37.78 2.13
CA TYR A 351 11.37 -38.06 2.87
C TYR A 351 12.37 -38.89 2.05
N GLY A 352 13.65 -38.48 2.11
CA GLY A 352 14.70 -38.85 1.17
C GLY A 352 15.37 -40.22 1.29
N LYS A 353 16.24 -40.44 0.30
CA LYS A 353 17.25 -41.50 0.03
C LYS A 353 16.79 -42.92 -0.35
N ARG A 354 15.56 -43.36 -0.08
CA ARG A 354 15.00 -44.65 -0.58
C ARG A 354 13.51 -44.61 -0.95
N SER A 355 12.98 -43.44 -1.24
CA SER A 355 11.53 -43.25 -1.35
C SER A 355 10.93 -43.81 -2.66
N LYS A 356 9.68 -44.30 -2.56
CA LYS A 356 8.87 -44.71 -3.74
C LYS A 356 8.62 -43.53 -4.69
N LEU A 357 8.61 -42.29 -4.20
CA LEU A 357 8.42 -41.09 -5.04
C LEU A 357 9.58 -40.84 -5.98
N ILE A 358 10.83 -40.91 -5.51
CA ILE A 358 12.01 -40.71 -6.37
C ILE A 358 12.09 -41.82 -7.44
N LYS A 359 11.81 -43.08 -7.06
CA LYS A 359 11.73 -44.20 -8.02
C LYS A 359 10.60 -44.02 -9.03
N ARG A 360 9.44 -43.48 -8.61
CA ARG A 360 8.30 -43.17 -9.49
C ARG A 360 8.59 -41.99 -10.39
N PHE A 361 9.18 -40.92 -9.88
CA PHE A 361 9.68 -39.75 -10.63
C PHE A 361 10.60 -40.17 -11.77
N GLN A 362 11.47 -41.17 -11.53
CA GLN A 362 12.36 -41.75 -12.53
C GLN A 362 11.68 -42.74 -13.50
N SER A 363 10.52 -43.33 -13.17
CA SER A 363 9.87 -44.36 -14.00
C SER A 363 8.77 -43.78 -14.90
N SER A 364 8.82 -43.92 -16.23
CA SER A 364 7.92 -43.36 -17.28
C SER A 364 6.41 -43.70 -17.19
N HIS A 365 5.91 -44.07 -16.02
CA HIS A 365 4.58 -44.66 -15.82
C HIS A 365 3.44 -43.62 -15.86
N PRO A 366 2.26 -44.01 -16.36
CA PRO A 366 1.07 -43.15 -16.44
C PRO A 366 0.36 -42.89 -15.09
N ASN A 367 0.66 -43.65 -14.02
CA ASN A 367 0.16 -43.42 -12.65
C ASN A 367 1.21 -42.78 -11.74
N ARG A 368 1.97 -41.81 -12.29
CA ARG A 368 2.97 -41.03 -11.53
C ARG A 368 2.35 -39.93 -10.66
N ASN A 369 1.09 -39.56 -10.88
CA ASN A 369 0.40 -38.51 -10.13
C ASN A 369 0.33 -38.89 -8.65
N LEU A 370 1.12 -38.19 -7.84
CA LEU A 370 1.12 -38.34 -6.39
C LEU A 370 -0.04 -37.59 -5.75
N PHE A 371 -0.54 -36.58 -6.47
CA PHE A 371 -1.61 -35.70 -6.09
C PHE A 371 -2.23 -35.05 -7.34
N SER A 372 -3.49 -34.63 -7.23
CA SER A 372 -4.22 -33.92 -8.29
C SER A 372 -4.55 -32.50 -7.83
N LEU A 373 -4.00 -31.51 -8.51
CA LEU A 373 -4.38 -30.11 -8.40
C LEU A 373 -5.62 -29.85 -9.27
N PRO A 374 -6.46 -28.86 -8.92
CA PRO A 374 -7.68 -28.57 -9.66
C PRO A 374 -7.34 -28.03 -11.05
N SER A 375 -7.97 -28.59 -12.09
CA SER A 375 -7.82 -28.05 -13.45
C SER A 375 -8.37 -26.63 -13.62
N SER A 376 -9.25 -26.18 -12.71
CA SER A 376 -9.81 -24.82 -12.64
C SER A 376 -8.85 -23.77 -12.08
N LEU A 377 -7.71 -24.17 -11.52
CA LEU A 377 -6.81 -23.29 -10.77
C LEU A 377 -6.24 -22.18 -11.66
N GLU A 378 -6.36 -20.93 -11.20
CA GLU A 378 -5.82 -19.74 -11.84
C GLU A 378 -4.61 -19.16 -11.09
N THR A 379 -4.51 -19.40 -9.78
CA THR A 379 -3.41 -18.93 -8.94
C THR A 379 -2.94 -20.02 -7.99
N LEU A 380 -1.63 -20.26 -7.97
CA LEU A 380 -0.96 -21.18 -7.05
C LEU A 380 0.09 -20.43 -6.25
N ILE A 381 0.00 -20.48 -4.92
CA ILE A 381 0.99 -19.92 -3.99
C ILE A 381 1.59 -21.06 -3.18
N LEU A 382 2.91 -21.15 -3.19
CA LEU A 382 3.69 -22.10 -2.41
C LEU A 382 4.59 -21.35 -1.43
N TYR A 383 4.59 -21.81 -0.19
CA TYR A 383 5.48 -21.29 0.86
C TYR A 383 6.15 -22.45 1.62
N PRO A 384 7.25 -22.25 2.37
CA PRO A 384 7.90 -23.32 3.09
C PRO A 384 6.99 -23.83 4.21
N GLY A 385 6.85 -25.14 4.31
CA GLY A 385 6.52 -25.77 5.59
C GLY A 385 7.81 -26.18 6.30
N TYR A 386 7.70 -26.82 7.47
CA TYR A 386 8.85 -27.40 8.15
C TYR A 386 9.62 -28.34 7.23
N LYS A 387 10.92 -28.11 7.12
CA LYS A 387 11.79 -28.93 6.29
C LYS A 387 12.86 -29.56 7.15
N SER A 388 12.78 -30.88 7.30
CA SER A 388 13.98 -31.69 7.51
C SER A 388 14.86 -31.56 6.26
N PRO A 389 16.20 -31.51 6.36
CA PRO A 389 17.13 -31.47 5.22
C PRO A 389 16.98 -32.64 4.22
N SER A 390 16.16 -33.63 4.55
CA SER A 390 15.90 -34.84 3.77
C SER A 390 14.61 -34.78 2.93
N MET A 391 13.86 -33.68 2.96
CA MET A 391 12.53 -33.59 2.34
C MET A 391 12.58 -32.82 1.01
N HIS A 392 12.20 -33.45 -0.10
CA HIS A 392 12.20 -32.81 -1.44
C HIS A 392 10.78 -32.58 -1.94
N ALA A 393 10.49 -31.38 -2.47
CA ALA A 393 9.18 -31.03 -3.03
C ALA A 393 9.14 -31.22 -4.54
N PHE A 394 8.00 -31.66 -5.07
CA PHE A 394 7.80 -31.88 -6.51
C PHE A 394 6.54 -31.18 -6.98
N LEU A 395 6.58 -30.47 -8.11
CA LEU A 395 5.43 -29.88 -8.78
C LEU A 395 5.32 -30.42 -10.20
N ASP A 396 4.27 -31.19 -10.45
CA ASP A 396 4.09 -31.91 -11.72
C ASP A 396 3.07 -31.21 -12.63
N PHE A 397 3.57 -30.47 -13.62
CA PHE A 397 2.72 -29.79 -14.60
C PHE A 397 2.25 -30.70 -15.74
N GLU A 398 3.00 -31.75 -16.08
CA GLU A 398 2.65 -32.70 -17.14
C GLU A 398 1.36 -33.45 -16.80
N SER A 399 1.28 -33.88 -15.54
CA SER A 399 0.21 -34.69 -15.00
C SER A 399 -1.04 -33.88 -14.63
N ASN A 400 -0.87 -32.70 -14.03
CA ASN A 400 -1.99 -31.88 -13.55
C ASN A 400 -2.66 -31.06 -14.65
N ARG A 401 -1.99 -30.82 -15.79
CA ARG A 401 -2.55 -30.12 -16.96
C ARG A 401 -3.29 -28.82 -16.61
N LEU A 402 -2.64 -27.93 -15.87
CA LEU A 402 -3.21 -26.69 -15.33
C LEU A 402 -3.40 -25.58 -16.38
N LYS A 403 -4.30 -25.80 -17.34
CA LYS A 403 -4.51 -24.92 -18.51
C LYS A 403 -5.03 -23.52 -18.18
N ARG A 404 -5.56 -23.30 -16.96
CA ARG A 404 -6.10 -22.01 -16.52
C ARG A 404 -5.16 -21.25 -15.58
N LEU A 405 -4.00 -21.83 -15.24
CA LEU A 405 -3.09 -21.24 -14.27
C LEU A 405 -2.44 -19.99 -14.87
N LYS A 406 -2.77 -18.82 -14.32
CA LYS A 406 -2.29 -17.50 -14.77
C LYS A 406 -1.11 -17.01 -13.92
N GLU A 407 -1.06 -17.44 -12.66
CA GLU A 407 -0.12 -16.90 -11.69
C GLU A 407 0.46 -17.98 -10.76
N ILE A 408 1.78 -17.93 -10.57
CA ILE A 408 2.51 -18.76 -9.63
C ILE A 408 3.29 -17.86 -8.67
N GLN A 409 3.18 -18.12 -7.36
CA GLN A 409 4.00 -17.47 -6.36
C GLN A 409 4.79 -18.50 -5.56
N LEU A 410 6.09 -18.29 -5.40
CA LEU A 410 7.00 -19.08 -4.57
C LEU A 410 7.58 -18.17 -3.50
N LEU A 411 7.26 -18.41 -2.24
CA LEU A 411 7.62 -17.54 -1.13
C LEU A 411 8.49 -18.33 -0.16
N GLY A 412 9.80 -18.13 -0.10
CA GLY A 412 10.71 -18.88 0.79
C GLY A 412 10.90 -20.35 0.42
N VAL A 413 10.67 -20.70 -0.85
CA VAL A 413 10.71 -22.09 -1.30
C VAL A 413 12.12 -22.49 -1.75
N HIS A 414 12.58 -23.61 -1.21
CA HIS A 414 13.85 -24.27 -1.55
C HIS A 414 13.62 -25.75 -1.89
N ASP A 415 14.48 -26.34 -2.72
CA ASP A 415 14.44 -27.76 -3.12
C ASP A 415 13.13 -28.17 -3.81
N LEU A 416 12.57 -27.25 -4.61
CA LEU A 416 11.39 -27.52 -5.44
C LEU A 416 11.80 -28.03 -6.82
N ASN A 417 11.34 -29.23 -7.16
CA ASN A 417 11.60 -29.87 -8.44
C ASN A 417 10.36 -29.78 -9.34
N TYR A 418 10.54 -29.41 -10.60
CA TYR A 418 9.45 -29.32 -11.57
C TYR A 418 9.45 -30.53 -12.49
N LEU A 419 8.26 -31.06 -12.81
CA LEU A 419 8.06 -31.97 -13.94
C LEU A 419 7.28 -31.24 -15.02
N GLY A 420 7.83 -31.28 -16.23
CA GLY A 420 7.35 -30.47 -17.35
C GLY A 420 7.75 -29.00 -17.25
N THR A 421 7.32 -28.24 -18.24
CA THR A 421 7.56 -26.80 -18.32
C THR A 421 6.49 -26.02 -17.56
N ILE A 422 6.81 -24.77 -17.20
CA ILE A 422 5.80 -23.82 -16.72
C ILE A 422 4.64 -23.76 -17.74
N PRO A 423 3.37 -23.90 -17.32
CA PRO A 423 2.24 -23.89 -18.25
C PRO A 423 2.20 -22.59 -19.07
N SER A 424 1.89 -22.69 -20.37
CA SER A 424 1.81 -21.52 -21.26
C SER A 424 0.71 -20.53 -20.89
N SER A 425 -0.24 -20.90 -20.03
CA SER A 425 -1.24 -19.99 -19.48
C SER A 425 -0.67 -19.02 -18.43
N VAL A 426 0.52 -19.29 -17.88
CA VAL A 426 1.14 -18.48 -16.84
C VAL A 426 1.67 -17.18 -17.44
N VAL A 427 1.15 -16.06 -16.93
CA VAL A 427 1.49 -14.70 -17.38
C VAL A 427 2.14 -13.88 -16.27
N ARG A 428 2.03 -14.30 -15.01
CA ARG A 428 2.66 -13.64 -13.86
C ARG A 428 3.36 -14.63 -12.95
N ALA A 429 4.49 -14.23 -12.41
CA ALA A 429 5.16 -14.99 -11.36
C ALA A 429 5.78 -14.06 -10.30
N LYS A 430 5.70 -14.49 -9.03
CA LYS A 430 6.39 -13.85 -7.90
C LYS A 430 7.26 -14.89 -7.21
N LEU A 431 8.55 -14.64 -7.10
CA LEU A 431 9.50 -15.49 -6.41
C LEU A 431 10.23 -14.67 -5.35
N GLU A 432 10.13 -15.09 -4.11
CA GLU A 432 10.68 -14.42 -2.95
C GLU A 432 11.52 -15.41 -2.16
N SER A 433 12.75 -15.04 -1.77
CA SER A 433 13.60 -15.91 -0.95
C SER A 433 13.83 -17.29 -1.57
N VAL A 434 14.11 -17.33 -2.90
CA VAL A 434 14.35 -18.57 -3.66
C VAL A 434 15.77 -18.63 -4.22
N GLY A 435 16.22 -19.85 -4.57
CA GLY A 435 17.48 -20.07 -5.27
C GLY A 435 17.35 -19.96 -6.80
N ILE A 436 18.48 -20.09 -7.49
CA ILE A 436 18.53 -20.05 -8.96
C ILE A 436 17.80 -21.23 -9.61
N ASN A 437 17.76 -22.38 -8.94
CA ASN A 437 17.14 -23.60 -9.45
C ASN A 437 15.61 -23.44 -9.55
N GLU A 438 15.00 -22.78 -8.58
CA GLU A 438 13.57 -22.50 -8.58
C GLU A 438 13.19 -21.43 -9.62
N LEU A 439 14.09 -20.49 -9.90
CA LEU A 439 13.90 -19.42 -10.87
C LEU A 439 14.08 -19.88 -12.32
N LEU A 440 15.04 -20.77 -12.59
CA LEU A 440 15.44 -21.15 -13.94
C LEU A 440 14.26 -21.53 -14.88
N PRO A 441 13.24 -22.29 -14.46
CA PRO A 441 12.12 -22.64 -15.34
C PRO A 441 11.33 -21.45 -15.89
N PHE A 442 11.30 -20.32 -15.16
CA PHE A 442 10.60 -19.11 -15.59
C PHE A 442 11.32 -18.38 -16.74
N SER A 443 12.62 -18.66 -16.96
CA SER A 443 13.35 -18.18 -18.15
C SER A 443 12.84 -18.78 -19.46
N PHE A 444 12.08 -19.89 -19.40
CA PHE A 444 11.49 -20.57 -20.55
C PHE A 444 9.97 -20.37 -20.66
N ALA A 445 9.36 -19.57 -19.79
CA ALA A 445 7.92 -19.38 -19.74
C ALA A 445 7.43 -18.41 -20.84
N ILE A 446 7.17 -18.93 -22.04
CA ILE A 446 6.96 -18.16 -23.29
C ILE A 446 5.89 -17.05 -23.27
N ASN A 447 4.95 -17.07 -22.33
CA ASN A 447 3.88 -16.08 -22.20
C ASN A 447 3.98 -15.25 -20.91
N LEU A 448 5.10 -15.36 -20.19
CA LEU A 448 5.33 -14.61 -18.95
C LEU A 448 5.43 -13.12 -19.27
N VAL A 449 4.55 -12.31 -18.69
CA VAL A 449 4.46 -10.85 -18.90
C VAL A 449 5.10 -10.09 -17.74
N GLN A 450 4.95 -10.60 -16.51
CA GLN A 450 5.47 -9.96 -15.31
C GLN A 450 6.17 -10.98 -14.41
N LEU A 451 7.37 -10.63 -13.97
CA LEU A 451 8.16 -11.39 -13.02
C LEU A 451 8.60 -10.49 -11.88
N SER A 452 8.34 -10.91 -10.65
CA SER A 452 8.81 -10.24 -9.43
C SER A 452 9.74 -11.17 -8.68
N LEU A 453 10.96 -10.70 -8.45
CA LEU A 453 12.04 -11.39 -7.77
C LEU A 453 12.45 -10.55 -6.57
N SER A 454 12.41 -11.13 -5.39
CA SER A 454 12.85 -10.45 -4.18
C SER A 454 13.64 -11.38 -3.28
N ASP A 455 14.66 -10.85 -2.60
CA ASP A 455 15.45 -11.62 -1.63
C ASP A 455 16.03 -12.91 -2.24
N LEU A 456 16.52 -12.86 -3.49
CA LEU A 456 17.06 -14.07 -4.11
C LEU A 456 18.29 -14.57 -3.36
N MET A 457 18.33 -15.88 -3.10
CA MET A 457 19.44 -16.57 -2.45
C MET A 457 20.55 -16.87 -3.47
N ILE A 458 21.11 -15.81 -4.07
CA ILE A 458 22.13 -15.85 -5.11
C ILE A 458 23.40 -15.11 -4.68
N GLY A 459 24.46 -15.23 -5.47
CA GLY A 459 25.65 -14.42 -5.31
C GLY A 459 25.44 -12.96 -5.72
N LYS A 460 26.51 -12.17 -5.68
CA LYS A 460 26.50 -10.72 -6.01
C LYS A 460 26.26 -10.39 -7.48
N ALA A 461 26.17 -11.39 -8.35
CA ALA A 461 25.98 -11.21 -9.78
C ALA A 461 24.75 -11.98 -10.27
N PHE A 462 23.88 -11.29 -10.99
CA PHE A 462 22.70 -11.87 -11.63
C PHE A 462 22.89 -11.89 -13.14
N SER A 463 22.69 -13.05 -13.78
CA SER A 463 22.75 -13.16 -15.24
C SER A 463 21.67 -14.12 -15.72
N MET A 464 20.70 -13.61 -16.46
CA MET A 464 19.60 -14.44 -17.00
C MET A 464 18.98 -13.80 -18.23
N SER A 465 18.56 -14.65 -19.17
CA SER A 465 17.73 -14.25 -20.31
C SER A 465 16.29 -14.75 -20.11
N PHE A 466 15.33 -13.90 -20.44
CA PHE A 466 13.89 -14.10 -20.30
C PHE A 466 13.22 -13.97 -21.68
N PRO A 467 12.01 -14.55 -21.84
CA PRO A 467 11.29 -14.50 -23.11
C PRO A 467 10.84 -13.08 -23.48
N ASP A 468 10.66 -12.84 -24.77
CA ASP A 468 10.25 -11.52 -25.32
C ASP A 468 8.86 -11.07 -24.86
N SER A 469 8.04 -11.99 -24.34
CA SER A 469 6.77 -11.68 -23.70
C SER A 469 6.93 -10.85 -22.42
N LEU A 470 8.10 -10.91 -21.76
CA LEU A 470 8.31 -10.27 -20.47
C LEU A 470 8.37 -8.75 -20.63
N LYS A 471 7.40 -8.06 -20.02
CA LYS A 471 7.27 -6.59 -20.05
C LYS A 471 7.72 -5.92 -18.78
N ARG A 472 7.58 -6.60 -17.64
CA ARG A 472 7.87 -6.05 -16.31
C ARG A 472 8.72 -7.01 -15.49
N LEU A 473 9.88 -6.54 -15.07
CA LEU A 473 10.78 -7.25 -14.16
C LEU A 473 11.03 -6.41 -12.91
N ILE A 474 10.77 -6.99 -11.75
CA ILE A 474 11.17 -6.47 -10.45
C ILE A 474 12.23 -7.42 -9.90
N LEU A 475 13.37 -6.90 -9.49
CA LEU A 475 14.47 -7.64 -8.88
C LEU A 475 15.06 -6.80 -7.74
N THR A 476 14.50 -6.97 -6.56
CA THR A 476 14.81 -6.12 -5.39
C THR A 476 15.40 -6.92 -4.24
N THR A 477 16.08 -6.25 -3.32
CA THR A 477 16.51 -6.84 -2.04
C THR A 477 17.37 -8.09 -2.20
N SER A 478 18.13 -8.23 -3.29
CA SER A 478 18.88 -9.46 -3.59
C SER A 478 20.39 -9.31 -3.41
N GLY A 479 20.86 -8.18 -2.86
CA GLY A 479 22.28 -7.93 -2.58
C GLY A 479 23.19 -7.96 -3.82
N ILE A 480 22.63 -7.78 -5.01
CA ILE A 480 23.41 -7.85 -6.26
C ILE A 480 24.19 -6.56 -6.49
N GLU A 481 25.42 -6.72 -6.94
CA GLU A 481 26.33 -5.63 -7.34
C GLU A 481 26.44 -5.55 -8.88
N LYS A 482 26.08 -6.64 -9.58
CA LYS A 482 26.12 -6.74 -11.05
C LYS A 482 24.87 -7.44 -11.60
N ALA A 483 24.36 -6.97 -12.74
CA ALA A 483 23.25 -7.62 -13.44
C ALA A 483 23.44 -7.63 -14.96
N ASN A 484 23.16 -8.77 -15.57
CA ASN A 484 23.01 -8.95 -17.01
C ASN A 484 21.62 -9.54 -17.30
N ILE A 485 20.74 -8.73 -17.87
CA ILE A 485 19.33 -9.08 -18.09
C ILE A 485 19.04 -9.07 -19.59
N GLY A 486 18.90 -10.26 -20.16
CA GLY A 486 18.45 -10.44 -21.55
C GLY A 486 16.93 -10.52 -21.62
N ALA A 487 16.23 -9.47 -22.06
CA ALA A 487 14.78 -9.51 -22.23
C ALA A 487 14.35 -8.45 -23.25
N SER A 488 14.30 -8.79 -24.55
CA SER A 488 14.19 -7.77 -25.60
C SER A 488 12.87 -6.96 -25.53
N GLY A 489 11.80 -7.59 -25.04
CA GLY A 489 10.48 -6.99 -24.86
C GLY A 489 10.30 -6.17 -23.58
N LEU A 490 11.31 -6.09 -22.71
CA LEU A 490 11.19 -5.49 -21.37
C LEU A 490 10.99 -3.97 -21.43
N GLU A 491 9.96 -3.48 -20.73
CA GLU A 491 9.58 -2.06 -20.72
C GLU A 491 9.83 -1.42 -19.35
N TYR A 492 9.68 -2.19 -18.27
CA TYR A 492 9.88 -1.75 -16.90
C TYR A 492 10.85 -2.66 -16.17
N LEU A 493 11.89 -2.07 -15.56
CA LEU A 493 12.87 -2.76 -14.74
C LEU A 493 13.03 -2.04 -13.40
N ASN A 494 12.80 -2.76 -12.31
CA ASN A 494 13.05 -2.28 -10.95
C ASN A 494 14.19 -3.09 -10.32
N LEU A 495 15.27 -2.41 -9.95
CA LEU A 495 16.47 -2.90 -9.27
C LEU A 495 16.68 -2.21 -7.91
N GLU A 496 15.60 -1.73 -7.31
CA GLU A 496 15.61 -1.05 -6.01
C GLU A 496 16.16 -1.96 -4.90
N ARG A 497 16.83 -1.38 -3.89
CA ARG A 497 17.32 -2.09 -2.70
C ARG A 497 18.33 -3.19 -3.03
N ASN A 498 19.30 -2.90 -3.90
CA ASN A 498 20.44 -3.79 -4.15
C ASN A 498 21.76 -3.08 -3.76
N ASP A 499 22.90 -3.57 -4.24
CA ASP A 499 24.24 -3.10 -3.84
C ASP A 499 25.04 -2.49 -5.01
N PHE A 500 24.36 -2.02 -6.08
CA PHE A 500 25.04 -1.36 -7.20
C PHE A 500 25.84 -0.14 -6.72
N ARG A 501 27.13 -0.07 -7.06
CA ARG A 501 28.04 1.04 -6.69
C ARG A 501 28.42 1.93 -7.86
N THR A 502 28.67 1.33 -9.00
CA THR A 502 29.08 2.02 -10.22
C THR A 502 28.18 1.55 -11.34
N LEU A 503 27.76 2.47 -12.21
CA LEU A 503 27.00 2.14 -13.42
C LEU A 503 27.93 2.22 -14.63
N ASN A 504 28.40 1.06 -15.09
CA ASN A 504 29.12 0.88 -16.36
C ASN A 504 28.70 -0.44 -17.03
N ASP A 505 29.21 -0.70 -18.24
CA ASP A 505 28.84 -1.87 -19.04
C ASP A 505 29.31 -3.21 -18.40
N GLU A 506 30.15 -3.17 -17.36
CA GLU A 506 30.56 -4.35 -16.59
C GLU A 506 29.64 -4.65 -15.40
N THR A 507 28.90 -3.66 -14.91
CA THR A 507 28.02 -3.79 -13.73
C THR A 507 26.56 -3.91 -14.12
N LEU A 508 26.11 -3.29 -15.20
CA LEU A 508 24.70 -3.30 -15.58
C LEU A 508 24.51 -3.40 -17.09
N ILE A 509 24.06 -4.57 -17.55
CA ILE A 509 23.67 -4.82 -18.94
C ILE A 509 22.15 -5.04 -18.96
N ILE A 510 21.43 -4.14 -19.62
CA ILE A 510 19.96 -4.11 -19.66
C ILE A 510 19.43 -3.88 -21.09
N PRO A 511 18.18 -4.27 -21.38
CA PRO A 511 17.61 -4.17 -22.73
C PRO A 511 17.50 -2.73 -23.25
N GLN A 512 17.83 -2.52 -24.52
CA GLN A 512 17.79 -1.20 -25.19
C GLN A 512 16.36 -0.65 -25.39
N GLY A 513 15.35 -1.51 -25.28
CA GLY A 513 13.92 -1.17 -25.39
C GLY A 513 13.30 -0.58 -24.12
N LEU A 514 14.05 -0.51 -23.01
CA LEU A 514 13.53 -0.17 -21.69
C LEU A 514 12.98 1.26 -21.62
N LYS A 515 11.82 1.43 -20.98
CA LYS A 515 11.11 2.72 -20.83
C LYS A 515 11.19 3.29 -19.42
N GLU A 516 11.23 2.44 -18.40
CA GLU A 516 11.37 2.83 -16.99
C GLU A 516 12.43 1.97 -16.28
N LEU A 517 13.31 2.65 -15.55
CA LEU A 517 14.36 2.05 -14.75
C LEU A 517 14.34 2.64 -13.34
N ASP A 518 14.18 1.77 -12.34
CA ASP A 518 14.33 2.12 -10.93
C ASP A 518 15.60 1.50 -10.35
N LEU A 519 16.50 2.35 -9.86
CA LEU A 519 17.76 2.01 -9.21
C LEU A 519 17.83 2.62 -7.80
N SER A 520 16.69 2.98 -7.22
CA SER A 520 16.64 3.64 -5.91
C SER A 520 17.14 2.72 -4.79
N ASN A 521 17.58 3.28 -3.66
CA ASN A 521 18.12 2.53 -2.52
C ASN A 521 19.28 1.58 -2.90
N ASN A 522 20.26 2.11 -3.65
CA ASN A 522 21.51 1.42 -3.96
C ASN A 522 22.70 2.20 -3.36
N LYS A 523 23.92 1.94 -3.83
CA LYS A 523 25.16 2.59 -3.38
C LYS A 523 25.84 3.36 -4.52
N ILE A 524 25.08 3.79 -5.52
CA ILE A 524 25.59 4.37 -6.78
C ILE A 524 26.22 5.74 -6.50
N ASP A 525 27.46 5.97 -6.93
CA ASP A 525 28.18 7.24 -6.69
C ASP A 525 28.19 8.21 -7.89
N GLY A 526 27.85 7.73 -9.08
CA GLY A 526 27.74 8.54 -10.29
C GLY A 526 27.06 7.82 -11.45
N VAL A 527 26.48 8.59 -12.37
CA VAL A 527 25.89 8.08 -13.61
C VAL A 527 26.84 8.40 -14.77
N ALA A 528 27.56 7.39 -15.26
CA ALA A 528 28.61 7.56 -16.28
C ALA A 528 28.44 6.70 -17.55
N MET A 529 27.47 5.77 -17.59
CA MET A 529 27.18 4.91 -18.74
C MET A 529 26.17 5.50 -19.71
N ASN A 530 26.05 4.89 -20.89
CA ASN A 530 24.94 5.11 -21.81
C ASN A 530 23.74 4.28 -21.36
N LEU A 531 22.72 4.93 -20.78
CA LEU A 531 21.45 4.30 -20.45
C LEU A 531 20.61 4.02 -21.72
N PRO A 532 19.64 3.10 -21.68
CA PRO A 532 18.80 2.76 -22.83
C PRO A 532 18.16 4.00 -23.50
N PRO A 533 18.20 4.10 -24.85
CA PRO A 533 17.78 5.32 -25.56
C PRO A 533 16.28 5.61 -25.48
N LYS A 534 15.45 4.59 -25.23
CA LYS A 534 13.98 4.73 -25.07
C LYS A 534 13.54 5.06 -23.65
N LEU A 535 14.49 5.23 -22.72
CA LEU A 535 14.18 5.47 -21.31
C LEU A 535 13.48 6.82 -21.12
N SER A 536 12.31 6.78 -20.50
CA SER A 536 11.45 7.93 -20.22
C SER A 536 11.41 8.29 -18.74
N VAL A 537 11.64 7.31 -17.86
CA VAL A 537 11.64 7.47 -16.40
C VAL A 537 12.89 6.82 -15.82
N LEU A 538 13.65 7.60 -15.04
CA LEU A 538 14.82 7.13 -14.32
C LEU A 538 14.71 7.54 -12.85
N LYS A 539 14.71 6.55 -11.96
CA LYS A 539 14.66 6.73 -10.51
C LYS A 539 15.97 6.28 -9.88
N LEU A 540 16.58 7.18 -9.12
CA LEU A 540 17.90 7.05 -8.51
C LEU A 540 17.88 7.49 -7.04
N ASN A 541 16.69 7.54 -6.43
CA ASN A 541 16.52 8.06 -5.07
C ASN A 541 17.34 7.25 -4.06
N LYS A 542 17.84 7.88 -2.99
CA LYS A 542 18.56 7.18 -1.90
C LYS A 542 19.79 6.42 -2.41
N ASN A 543 20.70 7.14 -3.05
CA ASN A 543 22.00 6.64 -3.51
C ASN A 543 23.11 7.56 -2.96
N LYS A 544 24.32 7.49 -3.54
CA LYS A 544 25.48 8.34 -3.20
C LYS A 544 25.91 9.22 -4.37
N ILE A 545 24.99 9.54 -5.29
CA ILE A 545 25.30 10.14 -6.57
C ILE A 545 25.86 11.55 -6.37
N LYS A 546 27.07 11.78 -6.87
CA LYS A 546 27.75 13.08 -6.81
C LYS A 546 27.66 13.86 -8.12
N PHE A 547 27.52 13.16 -9.24
CA PHE A 547 27.42 13.75 -10.57
C PHE A 547 26.58 12.88 -11.52
N ILE A 548 25.99 13.53 -12.53
CA ILE A 548 25.25 12.89 -13.62
C ILE A 548 25.90 13.34 -14.93
N LYS A 549 26.71 12.47 -15.56
CA LYS A 549 27.47 12.84 -16.77
C LYS A 549 26.53 13.07 -17.96
N GLN A 550 25.59 12.16 -18.15
CA GLN A 550 24.60 12.19 -19.22
C GLN A 550 23.42 11.28 -18.88
N VAL A 551 22.25 11.61 -19.41
CA VAL A 551 21.04 10.77 -19.41
C VAL A 551 20.41 10.78 -20.80
N PRO A 552 19.53 9.82 -21.14
CA PRO A 552 18.95 9.72 -22.49
C PRO A 552 18.19 10.99 -22.89
N MET A 553 18.31 11.41 -24.17
CA MET A 553 17.73 12.67 -24.65
C MET A 553 16.20 12.75 -24.55
N HIS A 554 15.50 11.61 -24.51
CA HIS A 554 14.04 11.55 -24.40
C HIS A 554 13.51 11.38 -22.98
N LEU A 555 14.38 11.47 -21.96
CA LEU A 555 14.00 11.31 -20.57
C LEU A 555 13.00 12.38 -20.14
N LYS A 556 11.87 11.97 -19.54
CA LYS A 556 10.77 12.83 -19.07
C LYS A 556 10.76 13.04 -17.58
N THR A 557 11.21 12.05 -16.82
CA THR A 557 11.25 12.09 -15.36
C THR A 557 12.61 11.62 -14.85
N LEU A 558 13.26 12.48 -14.06
CA LEU A 558 14.47 12.16 -13.32
C LEU A 558 14.25 12.39 -11.83
N GLU A 559 14.30 11.32 -11.04
CA GLU A 559 14.24 11.38 -9.59
C GLU A 559 15.60 10.99 -9.00
N CYS A 560 16.24 11.92 -8.30
CA CYS A 560 17.55 11.73 -7.67
C CYS A 560 17.56 12.36 -6.26
N ARG A 561 16.47 12.14 -5.52
CA ARG A 561 16.31 12.60 -4.14
C ARG A 561 17.23 11.83 -3.19
N ASP A 562 17.66 12.45 -2.09
CA ASP A 562 18.44 11.79 -1.03
C ASP A 562 19.76 11.21 -1.57
N ASN A 563 20.61 12.10 -2.08
CA ASN A 563 21.86 11.80 -2.77
C ASN A 563 22.95 12.81 -2.37
N GLU A 564 24.06 12.85 -3.10
CA GLU A 564 25.20 13.71 -2.81
C GLU A 564 25.49 14.76 -3.91
N LEU A 565 24.51 15.12 -4.75
CA LEU A 565 24.68 16.17 -5.76
C LEU A 565 25.06 17.49 -5.08
N GLY A 566 25.98 18.26 -5.66
CA GLY A 566 26.58 19.43 -5.01
C GLY A 566 27.77 19.13 -4.09
N SER A 567 28.12 17.86 -3.84
CA SER A 567 29.37 17.53 -3.12
C SER A 567 30.64 17.78 -3.94
N VAL A 568 30.51 17.80 -5.26
CA VAL A 568 31.55 18.13 -6.22
C VAL A 568 31.00 19.13 -7.24
N LEU A 569 31.84 20.06 -7.68
CA LEU A 569 31.45 21.03 -8.70
C LEU A 569 31.62 20.39 -10.09
N THR A 570 30.57 19.74 -10.58
CA THR A 570 30.54 19.08 -11.88
C THR A 570 29.22 19.35 -12.57
N LYS A 571 29.29 19.87 -13.81
CA LYS A 571 28.11 20.13 -14.64
C LYS A 571 27.37 18.82 -14.91
N SER A 572 26.07 18.82 -14.60
CA SER A 572 25.17 17.73 -15.00
C SER A 572 24.48 18.10 -16.31
N ASN A 573 24.58 17.25 -17.32
CA ASN A 573 23.91 17.48 -18.61
C ASN A 573 22.51 16.85 -18.58
N LEU A 574 21.50 17.71 -18.55
CA LEU A 574 20.09 17.34 -18.48
C LEU A 574 19.39 17.66 -19.81
N PRO A 575 18.52 16.78 -20.34
CA PRO A 575 17.84 17.00 -21.61
C PRO A 575 16.63 17.92 -21.46
N ASP A 576 16.39 18.75 -22.47
CA ASP A 576 15.26 19.69 -22.60
C ASP A 576 13.88 19.02 -22.49
N SER A 577 13.84 17.73 -22.79
CA SER A 577 12.66 16.89 -22.81
C SER A 577 12.08 16.61 -21.41
N LEU A 578 12.82 16.89 -20.33
CA LEU A 578 12.39 16.69 -18.95
C LEU A 578 11.11 17.47 -18.62
N THR A 579 10.18 16.78 -17.95
CA THR A 579 8.94 17.37 -17.42
C THR A 579 8.93 17.40 -15.90
N ARG A 580 9.69 16.50 -15.25
CA ARG A 580 9.84 16.40 -13.80
C ARG A 580 11.29 16.14 -13.40
N LEU A 581 11.77 16.95 -12.47
CA LEU A 581 13.11 16.84 -11.89
C LEU A 581 13.02 16.94 -10.36
N ASP A 582 13.45 15.88 -9.67
CA ASP A 582 13.55 15.88 -8.19
C ASP A 582 14.99 15.68 -7.74
N PHE A 583 15.59 16.76 -7.24
CA PHE A 583 16.92 16.80 -6.62
C PHE A 583 16.84 17.16 -5.13
N SER A 584 15.72 16.87 -4.48
CA SER A 584 15.55 17.14 -3.05
C SER A 584 16.53 16.35 -2.18
N ALA A 585 16.85 16.84 -0.98
CA ALA A 585 17.74 16.17 -0.03
C ALA A 585 19.11 15.84 -0.64
N ASN A 586 19.76 16.83 -1.26
CA ASN A 586 21.12 16.73 -1.75
C ASN A 586 22.02 17.75 -1.03
N LYS A 587 23.22 18.02 -1.55
CA LYS A 587 24.17 19.01 -1.05
C LYS A 587 24.28 20.21 -1.99
N ILE A 588 23.27 20.47 -2.82
CA ILE A 588 23.28 21.53 -3.85
C ILE A 588 23.35 22.90 -3.20
N ASP A 589 24.30 23.72 -3.64
CA ASP A 589 24.49 25.12 -3.25
C ASP A 589 24.43 26.06 -4.47
N ASP A 590 24.62 27.36 -4.22
CA ASP A 590 24.52 28.42 -5.22
C ASP A 590 25.53 28.24 -6.37
N ASN A 591 26.72 27.73 -6.06
CA ASN A 591 27.74 27.47 -7.07
C ASN A 591 27.34 26.30 -7.95
N TRP A 592 26.87 25.20 -7.36
CA TRP A 592 26.48 24.02 -8.12
C TRP A 592 25.27 24.30 -9.00
N ILE A 593 24.23 24.97 -8.49
CA ILE A 593 23.02 25.24 -9.26
C ILE A 593 23.32 26.12 -10.49
N SER A 594 24.28 27.04 -10.38
CA SER A 594 24.74 27.88 -11.50
C SER A 594 25.42 27.10 -12.63
N THR A 595 25.89 25.87 -12.36
CA THR A 595 26.50 25.01 -13.39
C THR A 595 25.46 24.36 -14.31
N ILE A 596 24.19 24.35 -13.90
CA ILE A 596 23.09 23.75 -14.66
C ILE A 596 22.29 24.83 -15.36
N ASN A 597 22.04 24.63 -16.65
CA ASN A 597 21.24 25.54 -17.45
C ASN A 597 19.74 25.20 -17.34
N LEU A 598 19.12 25.51 -16.19
CA LEU A 598 17.72 25.15 -15.93
C LEU A 598 16.71 25.83 -16.88
N ILE A 599 17.08 26.96 -17.50
CA ILE A 599 16.21 27.69 -18.43
C ILE A 599 16.08 26.97 -19.78
N GLU A 600 17.05 26.12 -20.15
CA GLU A 600 16.98 25.26 -21.35
C GLU A 600 16.00 24.10 -21.20
N LEU A 601 15.56 23.79 -19.97
CA LEU A 601 14.57 22.74 -19.70
C LEU A 601 13.15 23.25 -19.98
N THR A 602 12.89 23.59 -21.25
CA THR A 602 11.66 24.26 -21.72
C THR A 602 10.37 23.45 -21.56
N GLY A 603 10.48 22.14 -21.31
CA GLY A 603 9.35 21.27 -20.99
C GLY A 603 9.11 21.07 -19.49
N LEU A 604 9.96 21.62 -18.62
CA LEU A 604 9.97 21.30 -17.19
C LEU A 604 8.77 21.90 -16.47
N LYS A 605 7.91 21.03 -15.91
CA LYS A 605 6.71 21.43 -15.16
C LYS A 605 6.92 21.37 -13.66
N ASN A 606 7.76 20.45 -13.20
CA ASN A 606 7.93 20.16 -11.77
C ASN A 606 9.40 20.16 -11.39
N LEU A 607 9.80 21.05 -10.48
CA LEU A 607 11.16 21.14 -9.95
C LEU A 607 11.18 21.06 -8.43
N PHE A 608 11.87 20.05 -7.89
CA PHE A 608 12.06 19.89 -6.44
C PHE A 608 13.54 20.02 -6.09
N LEU A 609 13.84 21.01 -5.25
CA LEU A 609 15.16 21.34 -4.72
C LEU A 609 15.11 21.44 -3.19
N ALA A 610 14.11 20.84 -2.55
CA ALA A 610 13.92 20.91 -1.11
C ALA A 610 15.10 20.28 -0.35
N ARG A 611 15.39 20.71 0.88
CA ARG A 611 16.43 20.12 1.73
C ARG A 611 17.82 20.15 1.08
N ASN A 612 18.21 21.28 0.49
CA ASN A 612 19.54 21.52 -0.06
C ASN A 612 20.26 22.63 0.75
N LYS A 613 21.31 23.24 0.20
CA LYS A 613 22.16 24.25 0.84
C LYS A 613 22.10 25.62 0.17
N LEU A 614 21.07 25.89 -0.64
CA LEU A 614 20.92 27.16 -1.35
C LEU A 614 20.82 28.33 -0.36
N THR A 615 21.60 29.39 -0.57
CA THR A 615 21.58 30.65 0.19
C THR A 615 21.04 31.82 -0.63
N VAL A 616 21.24 31.79 -1.94
CA VAL A 616 20.70 32.73 -2.91
C VAL A 616 20.05 31.94 -4.02
N PHE A 617 18.87 32.37 -4.47
CA PHE A 617 18.21 31.74 -5.61
C PHE A 617 17.73 32.79 -6.60
N ASP A 618 17.99 32.55 -7.89
CA ASP A 618 17.55 33.43 -8.96
C ASP A 618 16.42 32.77 -9.77
N PRO A 619 15.16 33.19 -9.60
CA PRO A 619 14.04 32.64 -10.37
C PRO A 619 14.16 32.82 -11.89
N SER A 620 15.00 33.74 -12.38
CA SER A 620 15.17 33.96 -13.83
C SER A 620 15.93 32.84 -14.52
N CYS A 621 16.59 31.95 -13.76
CA CYS A 621 17.22 30.75 -14.31
C CYS A 621 16.22 29.63 -14.66
N LEU A 622 14.92 29.82 -14.38
CA LEU A 622 13.88 28.82 -14.61
C LEU A 622 13.08 29.11 -15.88
N SER A 623 12.62 28.05 -16.55
CA SER A 623 11.73 28.16 -17.72
C SER A 623 10.29 28.50 -17.31
N ASP A 624 9.55 29.18 -18.19
CA ASP A 624 8.17 29.60 -17.97
C ASP A 624 7.15 28.44 -18.01
N SER A 625 7.58 27.24 -18.42
CA SER A 625 6.80 26.00 -18.38
C SER A 625 6.52 25.49 -16.96
N LEU A 626 7.23 26.02 -15.96
CA LEU A 626 7.18 25.51 -14.59
C LEU A 626 5.81 25.74 -13.95
N VAL A 627 5.24 24.67 -13.38
CA VAL A 627 3.93 24.65 -12.71
C VAL A 627 4.10 24.54 -11.20
N GLU A 628 5.13 23.84 -10.74
CA GLU A 628 5.39 23.63 -9.32
C GLU A 628 6.88 23.69 -9.00
N LEU A 629 7.19 24.46 -7.94
CA LEU A 629 8.54 24.67 -7.46
C LEU A 629 8.61 24.42 -5.95
N ASN A 630 9.49 23.53 -5.52
CA ASN A 630 9.75 23.30 -4.09
C ASN A 630 11.21 23.63 -3.75
N LEU A 631 11.40 24.68 -2.97
CA LEU A 631 12.68 25.17 -2.44
C LEU A 631 12.74 25.06 -0.90
N SER A 632 11.82 24.32 -0.29
CA SER A 632 11.70 24.24 1.16
C SER A 632 12.96 23.70 1.85
N LYS A 633 13.17 24.02 3.12
CA LYS A 633 14.27 23.49 3.93
C LYS A 633 15.66 23.77 3.31
N ASN A 634 15.83 24.95 2.72
CA ASN A 634 17.14 25.45 2.28
C ASN A 634 17.65 26.49 3.29
N ARG A 635 18.53 27.41 2.87
CA ARG A 635 19.05 28.52 3.66
C ARG A 635 18.87 29.85 2.94
N ILE A 636 17.88 29.92 2.03
CA ILE A 636 17.70 31.04 1.11
C ILE A 636 17.38 32.29 1.93
N ALA A 637 18.27 33.27 1.86
CA ALA A 637 18.11 34.58 2.49
C ALA A 637 17.86 35.68 1.46
N SER A 638 18.11 35.40 0.17
CA SER A 638 17.93 36.35 -0.92
C SER A 638 17.37 35.67 -2.17
N LEU A 639 16.38 36.31 -2.78
CA LEU A 639 15.85 35.99 -4.11
C LEU A 639 16.16 37.16 -5.04
N THR A 640 17.08 36.97 -5.99
CA THR A 640 17.62 38.09 -6.80
C THR A 640 16.63 38.64 -7.82
N ASN A 641 15.63 37.85 -8.21
CA ASN A 641 14.56 38.23 -9.13
C ASN A 641 13.19 37.76 -8.61
N SER A 642 12.11 38.26 -9.23
CA SER A 642 10.74 37.81 -8.96
C SER A 642 10.37 36.57 -9.77
N PHE A 643 9.36 35.83 -9.32
CA PHE A 643 8.79 34.68 -10.02
C PHE A 643 7.78 35.07 -11.11
N GLN A 644 7.56 36.36 -11.37
CA GLN A 644 6.54 36.84 -12.34
C GLN A 644 6.72 36.27 -13.75
N LYS A 645 7.95 36.00 -14.18
CA LYS A 645 8.25 35.42 -15.49
C LYS A 645 7.71 33.99 -15.63
N LEU A 646 7.49 33.29 -14.52
CA LEU A 646 6.98 31.91 -14.50
C LEU A 646 5.46 31.91 -14.59
N LYS A 647 4.96 32.25 -15.79
CA LYS A 647 3.52 32.47 -16.02
C LYS A 647 2.67 31.25 -15.71
N ASN A 648 3.20 30.04 -15.78
CA ASN A 648 2.47 28.81 -15.51
C ASN A 648 2.58 28.32 -14.05
N LEU A 649 3.34 29.04 -13.20
CA LEU A 649 3.61 28.61 -11.83
C LEU A 649 2.33 28.72 -10.98
N ASN A 650 1.85 27.56 -10.52
CA ASN A 650 0.66 27.44 -9.70
C ASN A 650 0.98 27.22 -8.22
N SER A 651 2.10 26.56 -7.91
CA SER A 651 2.46 26.20 -6.54
C SER A 651 3.93 26.46 -6.27
N ILE A 652 4.20 27.11 -5.13
CA ILE A 652 5.55 27.31 -4.63
C ILE A 652 5.65 26.99 -3.14
N ASN A 653 6.67 26.22 -2.78
CA ASN A 653 7.03 25.99 -1.38
C ASN A 653 8.41 26.59 -1.08
N LEU A 654 8.42 27.62 -0.24
CA LEU A 654 9.59 28.35 0.26
C LEU A 654 9.79 28.11 1.77
N SER A 655 9.02 27.22 2.41
CA SER A 655 9.09 26.99 3.86
C SER A 655 10.49 26.64 4.35
N LEU A 656 10.79 26.92 5.62
CA LEU A 656 12.06 26.60 6.28
C LEU A 656 13.26 27.19 5.52
N ASN A 657 13.19 28.50 5.24
CA ASN A 657 14.27 29.31 4.67
C ASN A 657 14.54 30.54 5.57
N LYS A 658 15.11 31.63 5.05
CA LYS A 658 15.53 32.81 5.81
C LYS A 658 15.07 34.13 5.14
N LEU A 659 13.86 34.16 4.59
CA LEU A 659 13.32 35.28 3.80
C LEU A 659 12.85 36.50 4.61
N GLN A 660 13.43 36.76 5.78
CA GLN A 660 13.08 37.90 6.63
C GLN A 660 13.24 39.23 5.87
N GLY A 661 12.21 40.07 5.89
CA GLY A 661 12.21 41.40 5.25
C GLY A 661 12.09 41.39 3.72
N TYR A 662 12.11 40.21 3.07
CA TYR A 662 12.07 40.13 1.61
C TYR A 662 10.76 40.69 1.06
N PHE A 663 9.62 40.27 1.61
CA PHE A 663 8.31 40.63 1.09
C PHE A 663 7.91 42.06 1.46
N SER A 664 8.34 42.55 2.63
CA SER A 664 8.14 43.97 2.98
C SER A 664 8.90 44.89 2.03
N ASN A 665 10.15 44.56 1.71
CA ASN A 665 10.98 45.36 0.81
C ASN A 665 10.39 45.40 -0.62
N LYS A 666 9.88 44.26 -1.12
CA LYS A 666 9.21 44.21 -2.43
C LYS A 666 7.95 45.08 -2.47
N ARG A 667 7.16 45.06 -1.40
CA ARG A 667 6.00 45.95 -1.26
C ARG A 667 6.39 47.43 -1.25
N GLU A 668 7.43 47.81 -0.50
CA GLU A 668 7.90 49.20 -0.45
C GLU A 668 8.36 49.71 -1.82
N ASN A 669 9.01 48.85 -2.60
CA ASN A 669 9.45 49.13 -3.97
C ASN A 669 8.33 49.00 -5.01
N LYS A 670 7.10 48.66 -4.61
CA LYS A 670 5.94 48.43 -5.49
C LYS A 670 6.19 47.35 -6.55
N GLU A 671 6.94 46.32 -6.19
CA GLU A 671 7.24 45.16 -7.04
C GLU A 671 6.43 43.94 -6.60
N ASP A 672 5.73 43.29 -7.53
CA ASP A 672 5.09 42.00 -7.26
C ASP A 672 6.13 40.86 -7.31
N VAL A 673 5.98 39.84 -6.47
CA VAL A 673 6.87 38.67 -6.39
C VAL A 673 6.40 37.53 -7.30
N PHE A 674 5.09 37.28 -7.40
CA PHE A 674 4.48 36.12 -8.05
C PHE A 674 3.66 36.51 -9.29
N GLY A 675 3.51 35.55 -10.21
CA GLY A 675 2.67 35.70 -11.41
C GLY A 675 1.17 35.48 -11.13
N GLU A 676 0.33 35.82 -12.11
CA GLU A 676 -1.15 35.78 -12.01
C GLU A 676 -1.77 34.39 -11.77
N ASN A 677 -1.05 33.31 -12.08
CA ASN A 677 -1.55 31.95 -11.96
C ASN A 677 -1.22 31.28 -10.62
N ILE A 678 -0.52 31.96 -9.72
CA ILE A 678 -0.16 31.40 -8.42
C ILE A 678 -1.41 31.05 -7.60
N ARG A 679 -1.47 29.82 -7.10
CA ARG A 679 -2.58 29.29 -6.30
C ARG A 679 -2.17 29.03 -4.87
N THR A 680 -0.99 28.44 -4.66
CA THR A 680 -0.55 28.02 -3.33
C THR A 680 0.87 28.50 -3.04
N ILE A 681 1.04 29.14 -1.89
CA ILE A 681 2.33 29.61 -1.39
C ILE A 681 2.51 29.06 0.02
N ASP A 682 3.64 28.39 0.26
CA ASP A 682 4.06 28.00 1.60
C ASP A 682 5.35 28.72 1.98
N VAL A 683 5.30 29.52 3.04
CA VAL A 683 6.42 30.32 3.56
C VAL A 683 6.64 30.09 5.05
N ILE A 684 6.09 29.01 5.63
CA ILE A 684 6.25 28.71 7.07
C ILE A 684 7.74 28.61 7.45
N CYS A 685 8.09 29.04 8.66
CA CYS A 685 9.43 29.01 9.24
C CYS A 685 10.48 29.77 8.40
N ASN A 686 10.15 30.97 7.93
CA ASN A 686 11.07 31.84 7.19
C ASN A 686 11.68 32.99 8.00
N ARG A 687 11.35 33.08 9.30
CA ARG A 687 11.66 34.23 10.15
C ARG A 687 11.00 35.52 9.62
N LEU A 688 9.81 35.39 9.05
CA LEU A 688 9.07 36.53 8.52
C LEU A 688 8.67 37.48 9.64
N THR A 689 8.54 38.76 9.30
CA THR A 689 7.98 39.78 10.18
C THR A 689 6.52 40.04 9.84
N ARG A 690 5.78 40.75 10.70
CA ARG A 690 4.42 41.23 10.35
C ARG A 690 4.40 42.10 9.09
N HIS A 691 5.47 42.84 8.83
CA HIS A 691 5.60 43.65 7.61
C HIS A 691 5.72 42.78 6.36
N ASP A 692 6.42 41.65 6.43
CA ASP A 692 6.49 40.68 5.34
C ASP A 692 5.13 40.09 5.03
N ILE A 693 4.37 39.71 6.07
CA ILE A 693 3.02 39.19 5.93
C ILE A 693 2.10 40.23 5.27
N ILE A 694 2.14 41.49 5.69
CA ILE A 694 1.40 42.57 5.01
C ILE A 694 1.83 42.72 3.55
N GLY A 695 3.13 42.60 3.27
CA GLY A 695 3.72 42.49 1.93
C GLY A 695 3.02 41.45 1.06
N LEU A 696 3.10 40.20 1.51
CA LEU A 696 2.49 39.03 0.88
C LEU A 696 0.98 39.21 0.68
N PHE A 697 0.24 39.58 1.73
CA PHE A 697 -1.22 39.76 1.65
C PHE A 697 -1.63 40.84 0.65
N THR A 698 -0.91 41.97 0.63
CA THR A 698 -1.18 43.05 -0.32
C THR A 698 -1.05 42.58 -1.77
N GLU A 699 -0.08 41.71 -2.05
CA GLU A 699 0.11 41.18 -3.39
C GLU A 699 -0.92 40.09 -3.73
N ILE A 700 -1.03 39.03 -2.92
CA ILE A 700 -1.90 37.89 -3.22
C ILE A 700 -3.37 38.28 -3.23
N SER A 701 -3.79 39.32 -2.49
CA SER A 701 -5.17 39.86 -2.54
C SER A 701 -5.60 40.30 -3.94
N LYS A 702 -4.65 40.67 -4.80
CA LYS A 702 -4.88 41.05 -6.20
C LYS A 702 -4.98 39.86 -7.14
N LYS A 703 -4.64 38.65 -6.69
CA LYS A 703 -4.57 37.44 -7.53
C LYS A 703 -5.87 36.64 -7.40
N ASP A 704 -6.69 36.62 -8.46
CA ASP A 704 -8.02 36.00 -8.46
C ASP A 704 -7.99 34.47 -8.29
N LYS A 705 -6.90 33.83 -8.75
CA LYS A 705 -6.72 32.37 -8.71
C LYS A 705 -6.08 31.87 -7.41
N PHE A 706 -5.76 32.76 -6.48
CA PHE A 706 -5.06 32.39 -5.26
C PHE A 706 -5.97 31.60 -4.30
N GLU A 707 -5.47 30.46 -3.81
CA GLU A 707 -6.24 29.49 -3.03
C GLU A 707 -5.72 29.34 -1.59
N ARG A 708 -4.39 29.34 -1.38
CA ARG A 708 -3.79 28.97 -0.08
C ARG A 708 -2.47 29.69 0.21
N LEU A 709 -2.38 30.27 1.41
CA LEU A 709 -1.15 30.77 2.01
C LEU A 709 -0.87 30.01 3.32
N ASP A 710 0.28 29.37 3.42
CA ASP A 710 0.78 28.77 4.66
C ASP A 710 1.84 29.71 5.29
N VAL A 711 1.54 30.29 6.46
CA VAL A 711 2.39 31.22 7.25
C VAL A 711 2.25 30.93 8.75
N GLU A 712 3.17 31.43 9.58
CA GLU A 712 3.05 31.35 11.05
C GLU A 712 1.86 32.17 11.58
N GLU A 713 1.08 31.58 12.49
CA GLU A 713 -0.18 32.18 12.96
C GLU A 713 0.02 33.51 13.70
N GLU A 714 1.06 33.60 14.52
CA GLU A 714 1.36 34.77 15.36
C GLU A 714 1.60 36.05 14.55
N LEU A 715 1.96 35.89 13.28
CA LEU A 715 2.29 36.99 12.38
C LEU A 715 1.08 37.52 11.60
N ILE A 716 -0.08 36.86 11.66
CA ILE A 716 -1.30 37.27 10.96
C ILE A 716 -1.97 38.43 11.74
N PRO A 717 -2.05 39.65 11.16
CA PRO A 717 -2.69 40.80 11.82
C PRO A 717 -4.18 40.57 12.15
N PRO A 718 -4.70 41.08 13.29
CA PRO A 718 -6.11 40.92 13.69
C PRO A 718 -7.11 41.43 12.64
N LEU A 719 -6.82 42.55 11.97
CA LEU A 719 -7.66 43.10 10.89
C LEU A 719 -7.76 42.16 9.67
N LEU A 720 -6.74 41.34 9.43
CA LEU A 720 -6.78 40.28 8.41
C LEU A 720 -7.49 39.01 8.92
N LYS A 721 -7.67 38.85 10.24
CA LYS A 721 -8.51 37.78 10.81
C LYS A 721 -10.01 38.09 10.64
N GLU A 722 -10.39 39.37 10.65
CA GLU A 722 -11.80 39.82 10.51
C GLU A 722 -12.22 40.06 9.06
N ALA A 723 -11.31 40.52 8.18
CA ALA A 723 -11.62 40.82 6.79
C ALA A 723 -11.76 39.57 5.88
N ASP A 724 -11.24 38.42 6.30
CA ASP A 724 -11.06 37.23 5.42
C ASP A 724 -12.19 36.19 5.58
N SER A 725 -13.44 36.67 5.67
CA SER A 725 -14.65 35.85 5.49
C SER A 725 -14.86 35.39 4.03
N ARG A 726 -13.90 35.64 3.12
CA ARG A 726 -13.90 35.18 1.73
C ARG A 726 -12.71 34.25 1.44
N GLN A 727 -13.00 32.96 1.38
CA GLN A 727 -12.37 31.95 0.51
C GLN A 727 -10.84 31.69 0.54
N ARG A 728 -10.04 32.18 1.50
CA ARG A 728 -8.59 31.90 1.54
C ARG A 728 -8.19 31.22 2.84
N LYS A 729 -7.72 29.97 2.76
CA LYS A 729 -7.42 29.12 3.93
C LYS A 729 -6.02 29.43 4.46
N MET A 730 -5.91 30.25 5.50
CA MET A 730 -4.76 30.24 6.41
C MET A 730 -4.87 29.03 7.35
N ARG A 731 -3.84 28.19 7.47
CA ARG A 731 -3.81 27.11 8.49
C ARG A 731 -3.04 27.59 9.72
N ARG A 732 -3.70 27.39 10.87
CA ARG A 732 -3.25 27.53 12.25
C ARG A 732 -2.50 26.27 12.69
N LEU A 733 -1.37 26.41 13.37
CA LEU A 733 -0.65 25.34 14.05
C LEU A 733 -0.03 25.93 15.31
N ASP A 734 -0.33 25.32 16.47
CA ASP A 734 0.27 25.61 17.77
C ASP A 734 1.76 25.23 17.84
#